data_AF-A0A954BXW7-F1
#
_entry.id   AF-A0A954BXW7-F1
#
_cell.length_a   1.000
_cell.length_b   1.000
_cell.length_c   1.000
_cell.angle_alpha   90.00
_cell.angle_beta   90.00
_cell.angle_gamma   90.00
#
_symmetry.space_group_name_H-M   'P 1'
#
loop_
_entity.id
_entity.type
_entity.pdbx_description
1 polymer ?
#
loop_
_entity_poly.entity_id
_entity_poly.type
_entity_poly.pdbx_seq_one_letter_code
_entity_poly.pdbx_strand_id
1 'polypeptide(L)'
;MIGRYSASGVSRWIALAAILVLSGAVHAQSQPVTSQNLDQYPIVKRERCGTHYLLPDGTIRAVITIKPHNYQLPDGSWAPIEEVLQAGGEFAWENMANGLTSQYSAASEDGVTFAGHNQPAVVLRPKRLAGYAKDGSTLKASSAAPAFAQREGEKTVVYSGLYKDIIDEYVLGPDRVKHNMVLYSNALEGFESSEFVAGEYTLEIPAGWRVEERNRKLRLLNEQGECIYELGSVDAFDAAGDVSNGQLTWQLEGTTLHLGMKVETAWLLDPERQWPVHIDPTLTLQPDGTAGKDALLYAGGGNRGTYSDLTFNSGGDCEGIIEFDLSSMPGGATVSAAQFEAWHRANTITGHVVNLYTASAAWVESTIVWTNKPARSATQFASLTFTNGSPNVWRIWTGMASTVSGWLSGGNNGFYIVNTTNSKFVAYLRASDWTTATERPRLVIDYTTGPNITTSVTSLNLGTTPQGTPGSVQNYTVSGFQTTAATTITAPSGVEIKLSTAGSYSGSINISNTGNWGPFTVDARLIGSTPGSVSGNITHASTGITTVNVACSGTVTGPTLTTSVASLNLGSTPLGTAGTAQSYTVTGSGMSNQTVITAPTDVEISETSATAGFGPSITVTTTGNWGPKTIWARIKSTAGIGSISGNITHVSTGANAPNVSVSGTVTGPTLSTSTGSLALGSTYLTYASTAVNYTVSGSVMSNQTVITAPANVEISETSATAGFGPTVTVTTTGSWGPKTIWARIKSNAPAGAISGNITHVSSGATTVNVSVSGTVNAPTITPSVASLNLGLTSAGTASTEVSYTVDGLGTSA
;
A
#
# COMPACT_ATOMS: atom_id res chain seq x y z
N MET A 1 10.67 -53.59 -46.87
CA MET A 1 11.21 -54.85 -46.30
C MET A 1 12.08 -54.50 -45.10
N ILE A 2 11.60 -54.90 -43.92
CA ILE A 2 12.32 -55.40 -42.74
C ILE A 2 13.65 -54.74 -42.32
N GLY A 3 13.59 -54.10 -41.14
CA GLY A 3 14.53 -54.29 -40.03
C GLY A 3 15.37 -53.06 -39.66
N ARG A 4 15.65 -52.73 -38.39
CA ARG A 4 15.33 -53.32 -37.08
C ARG A 4 15.73 -52.27 -36.01
N TYR A 5 14.93 -52.18 -34.94
CA TYR A 5 15.25 -51.87 -33.54
C TYR A 5 16.69 -51.48 -33.15
N SER A 6 16.83 -50.47 -32.29
CA SER A 6 17.07 -50.67 -30.84
C SER A 6 17.51 -49.38 -30.13
N ALA A 7 17.07 -49.26 -28.88
CA ALA A 7 17.12 -48.12 -27.99
C ALA A 7 18.44 -47.96 -27.20
N SER A 8 18.46 -46.84 -26.46
CA SER A 8 19.16 -46.57 -25.19
C SER A 8 20.55 -45.94 -25.23
N GLY A 9 20.75 -44.90 -24.39
CA GLY A 9 22.08 -44.38 -24.10
C GLY A 9 22.09 -42.97 -23.52
N VAL A 10 21.79 -42.85 -22.23
CA VAL A 10 21.87 -41.64 -21.41
C VAL A 10 23.33 -41.16 -21.24
N SER A 11 23.52 -39.83 -21.19
CA SER A 11 24.63 -39.06 -20.58
C SER A 11 26.04 -39.11 -21.20
N ARG A 12 26.57 -37.93 -21.55
CA ARG A 12 27.74 -37.31 -20.90
C ARG A 12 28.09 -35.95 -21.52
N TRP A 13 27.82 -34.89 -20.77
CA TRP A 13 28.46 -33.59 -20.91
C TRP A 13 29.90 -33.70 -20.40
N ILE A 14 30.90 -33.45 -21.26
CA ILE A 14 32.24 -33.04 -20.83
C ILE A 14 32.68 -31.91 -21.77
N ALA A 15 32.79 -30.72 -21.20
CA ALA A 15 33.45 -29.57 -21.78
C ALA A 15 34.96 -29.85 -21.93
N LEU A 16 35.53 -29.52 -23.08
CA LEU A 16 36.96 -29.28 -23.22
C LEU A 16 37.15 -27.98 -23.99
N ALA A 17 37.26 -26.87 -23.25
CA ALA A 17 37.75 -25.61 -23.77
C ALA A 17 39.28 -25.70 -23.84
N ALA A 18 39.83 -25.88 -25.04
CA ALA A 18 41.25 -25.68 -25.30
C ALA A 18 41.49 -24.18 -25.53
N ILE A 19 42.05 -23.51 -24.53
CA ILE A 19 42.65 -22.18 -24.68
C ILE A 19 43.96 -22.38 -25.45
N LEU A 20 43.97 -22.01 -26.72
CA LEU A 20 45.19 -21.87 -27.52
C LEU A 20 45.51 -20.36 -27.61
N VAL A 21 46.42 -19.89 -26.76
CA VAL A 21 47.03 -18.56 -26.92
C VAL A 21 48.02 -18.65 -28.07
N LEU A 22 47.61 -18.19 -29.26
CA LEU A 22 48.52 -17.90 -30.36
C LEU A 22 48.53 -16.39 -30.58
N SER A 23 49.57 -15.75 -30.05
CA SER A 23 50.03 -14.44 -30.49
C SER A 23 50.49 -14.53 -31.94
N GLY A 24 49.69 -14.01 -32.86
CA GLY A 24 50.04 -13.92 -34.28
C GLY A 24 49.19 -12.87 -34.95
N ALA A 25 49.73 -11.66 -35.07
CA ALA A 25 49.15 -10.60 -35.87
C ALA A 25 49.09 -11.06 -37.34
N VAL A 26 47.92 -11.54 -37.78
CA VAL A 26 47.59 -11.66 -39.19
C VAL A 26 46.62 -10.53 -39.51
N HIS A 27 47.14 -9.53 -40.23
CA HIS A 27 46.34 -8.51 -40.91
C HIS A 27 45.45 -9.22 -41.95
N ALA A 28 44.30 -9.73 -41.54
CA ALA A 28 43.16 -9.80 -42.43
C ALA A 28 42.65 -8.36 -42.55
N GLN A 29 42.69 -7.78 -43.75
CA GLN A 29 41.97 -6.53 -44.02
C GLN A 29 40.49 -6.80 -43.68
N SER A 30 40.06 -6.33 -42.52
CA SER A 30 38.66 -6.34 -42.13
C SER A 30 37.92 -5.46 -43.12
N GLN A 31 36.85 -6.00 -43.70
CA GLN A 31 35.86 -5.18 -44.37
C GLN A 31 35.44 -4.06 -43.40
N PRO A 32 35.32 -2.80 -43.85
CA PRO A 32 34.88 -1.72 -42.98
C PRO A 32 33.55 -2.12 -42.33
N VAL A 33 33.47 -2.04 -41.00
CA VAL A 33 32.24 -2.37 -40.28
C VAL A 33 31.18 -1.36 -40.69
N THR A 34 30.20 -1.80 -41.47
CA THR A 34 29.02 -1.01 -41.80
C THR A 34 27.87 -1.43 -40.89
N SER A 35 26.93 -0.52 -40.69
CA SER A 35 25.66 -0.74 -40.01
C SER A 35 24.73 -1.79 -40.68
N GLN A 36 25.16 -2.39 -41.80
CA GLN A 36 24.44 -3.45 -42.50
C GLN A 36 25.01 -4.86 -42.25
N ASN A 37 26.14 -4.99 -41.57
CA ASN A 37 26.77 -6.28 -41.26
C ASN A 37 27.14 -6.37 -39.77
N LEU A 38 26.23 -5.93 -38.90
CA LEU A 38 26.45 -5.92 -37.46
C LEU A 38 26.02 -7.22 -36.76
N ASP A 39 25.15 -8.01 -37.40
CA ASP A 39 24.57 -9.22 -36.81
C ASP A 39 25.61 -10.33 -36.54
N GLN A 40 26.80 -10.21 -37.12
CA GLN A 40 27.94 -11.10 -36.83
C GLN A 40 28.66 -10.77 -35.50
N TYR A 41 28.42 -9.61 -34.88
CA TYR A 41 29.09 -9.18 -33.66
C TYR A 41 28.26 -9.46 -32.40
N PRO A 42 28.91 -9.72 -31.25
CA PRO A 42 28.19 -9.92 -29.99
C PRO A 42 27.36 -8.70 -29.60
N ILE A 43 26.11 -8.94 -29.23
CA ILE A 43 25.21 -7.91 -28.70
C ILE A 43 25.47 -7.78 -27.19
N VAL A 44 25.80 -6.57 -26.73
CA VAL A 44 26.04 -6.27 -25.32
C VAL A 44 24.80 -5.68 -24.63
N LYS A 45 23.89 -5.09 -25.41
CA LYS A 45 22.65 -4.49 -24.90
C LYS A 45 21.60 -4.40 -26.00
N ARG A 46 20.35 -4.69 -25.65
CA ARG A 46 19.15 -4.35 -26.44
C ARG A 46 18.20 -3.55 -25.58
N GLU A 47 17.46 -2.70 -26.26
CA GLU A 47 16.55 -1.72 -25.71
C GLU A 47 15.49 -1.41 -26.75
N ARG A 48 14.38 -0.79 -26.35
CA ARG A 48 13.23 -0.52 -27.22
C ARG A 48 13.60 -0.02 -28.62
N CYS A 49 14.42 1.02 -28.67
CA CYS A 49 14.87 1.66 -29.92
C CYS A 49 16.37 1.49 -30.19
N GLY A 50 17.09 0.67 -29.40
CA GLY A 50 18.55 0.58 -29.45
C GLY A 50 19.08 -0.85 -29.44
N THR A 51 20.05 -1.16 -30.30
CA THR A 51 20.88 -2.38 -30.21
C THR A 51 22.36 -2.02 -30.19
N HIS A 52 23.11 -2.59 -29.26
CA HIS A 52 24.51 -2.27 -29.01
C HIS A 52 25.38 -3.50 -29.29
N TYR A 53 26.35 -3.33 -30.19
CA TYR A 53 27.24 -4.39 -30.67
C TYR A 53 28.67 -4.12 -30.21
N LEU A 54 29.34 -5.13 -29.65
CA LEU A 54 30.76 -5.05 -29.30
C LEU A 54 31.61 -5.30 -30.54
N LEU A 55 32.40 -4.29 -30.94
CA LEU A 55 33.30 -4.38 -32.07
C LEU A 55 34.64 -5.03 -31.67
N PRO A 56 35.41 -5.57 -32.65
CA PRO A 56 36.69 -6.23 -32.37
C PRO A 56 37.75 -5.34 -31.71
N ASP A 57 37.66 -4.02 -31.87
CA ASP A 57 38.57 -3.04 -31.28
C ASP A 57 38.17 -2.63 -29.84
N GLY A 58 37.11 -3.22 -29.29
CA GLY A 58 36.60 -2.95 -27.94
C GLY A 58 35.65 -1.75 -27.87
N THR A 59 35.39 -1.05 -28.98
CA THR A 59 34.34 -0.04 -29.04
C THR A 59 32.96 -0.70 -29.09
N ILE A 60 31.93 0.00 -28.61
CA ILE A 60 30.54 -0.44 -28.70
C ILE A 60 29.85 0.43 -29.74
N ARG A 61 29.22 -0.21 -30.73
CA ARG A 61 28.39 0.45 -31.73
C ARG A 61 26.92 0.32 -31.35
N ALA A 62 26.28 1.43 -31.01
CA ALA A 62 24.83 1.52 -30.86
C ALA A 62 24.17 1.84 -32.21
N VAL A 63 23.09 1.14 -32.54
CA VAL A 63 22.17 1.48 -33.63
C VAL A 63 20.85 1.88 -33.00
N ILE A 64 20.54 3.18 -33.08
CA ILE A 64 19.34 3.78 -32.51
C ILE A 64 18.34 4.08 -33.63
N THR A 65 17.12 3.59 -33.49
CA THR A 65 15.99 3.83 -34.40
C THR A 65 15.00 4.80 -33.77
N ILE A 66 14.09 5.35 -34.57
CA ILE A 66 13.03 6.24 -34.06
C ILE A 66 11.89 5.42 -33.49
N LYS A 67 11.46 4.39 -34.24
CA LYS A 67 10.43 3.45 -33.82
C LYS A 67 11.05 2.23 -33.13
N PRO A 68 10.30 1.57 -32.23
CA PRO A 68 10.75 0.36 -31.58
C PRO A 68 11.22 -0.68 -32.60
N HIS A 69 12.35 -1.30 -32.34
CA HIS A 69 12.85 -2.45 -33.10
C HIS A 69 13.20 -3.65 -32.21
N ASN A 70 13.14 -3.47 -30.89
CA ASN A 70 13.17 -4.56 -29.92
C ASN A 70 11.96 -4.45 -28.99
N TYR A 71 11.53 -5.58 -28.45
CA TYR A 71 10.50 -5.69 -27.43
C TYR A 71 11.04 -6.46 -26.22
N GLN A 72 10.40 -6.25 -25.07
CA GLN A 72 10.76 -6.93 -23.83
C GLN A 72 10.00 -8.26 -23.71
N LEU A 73 10.72 -9.30 -23.30
CA LEU A 73 10.21 -10.64 -23.01
C LEU A 73 9.77 -10.76 -21.53
N PRO A 74 8.96 -11.79 -21.16
CA PRO A 74 8.41 -11.93 -19.80
C PRO A 74 9.44 -12.01 -18.68
N ASP A 75 10.65 -12.45 -19.01
CA ASP A 75 11.79 -12.52 -18.09
C ASP A 75 12.57 -11.20 -17.97
N GLY A 76 12.10 -10.13 -18.63
CA GLY A 76 12.71 -8.81 -18.68
C GLY A 76 13.83 -8.66 -19.72
N SER A 77 14.20 -9.73 -20.43
CA SER A 77 15.19 -9.67 -21.52
C SER A 77 14.61 -9.01 -22.77
N TRP A 78 15.46 -8.65 -23.74
CA TRP A 78 15.04 -7.95 -24.96
C TRP A 78 15.31 -8.79 -26.21
N ALA A 79 14.33 -8.81 -27.12
CA ALA A 79 14.36 -9.54 -28.39
C ALA A 79 13.97 -8.61 -29.56
N PRO A 80 14.42 -8.88 -30.80
CA PRO A 80 14.07 -8.07 -31.97
C PRO A 80 12.58 -8.18 -32.32
N ILE A 81 12.00 -7.09 -32.82
CA ILE A 81 10.65 -7.09 -33.38
C ILE A 81 10.71 -7.61 -34.82
N GLU A 82 9.84 -8.56 -35.13
CA GLU A 82 9.57 -9.09 -36.45
C GLU A 82 8.16 -8.67 -36.87
N GLU A 83 8.08 -7.63 -37.71
CA GLU A 83 6.80 -7.14 -38.27
C GLU A 83 6.31 -8.09 -39.40
N VAL A 84 6.13 -9.38 -39.11
CA VAL A 84 5.66 -10.41 -40.05
C VAL A 84 4.56 -11.26 -39.40
N LEU A 85 3.56 -11.61 -40.20
CA LEU A 85 2.48 -12.53 -39.83
C LEU A 85 2.88 -13.99 -40.05
N GLN A 86 2.48 -14.86 -39.13
CA GLN A 86 2.57 -16.32 -39.21
C GLN A 86 1.19 -16.97 -38.99
N ALA A 87 1.07 -18.26 -39.30
CA ALA A 87 -0.15 -19.02 -39.01
C ALA A 87 -0.30 -19.21 -37.50
N GLY A 88 -1.46 -18.85 -36.94
CA GLY A 88 -1.64 -18.64 -35.51
C GLY A 88 -2.28 -19.80 -34.74
N GLY A 89 -1.92 -21.06 -34.96
CA GLY A 89 -2.47 -22.19 -34.18
C GLY A 89 -4.01 -22.25 -34.14
N GLU A 90 -4.63 -21.78 -33.06
CA GLU A 90 -6.10 -21.64 -32.89
C GLU A 90 -6.69 -20.42 -33.64
N PHE A 91 -5.86 -19.44 -33.97
CA PHE A 91 -6.16 -18.27 -34.79
C PHE A 91 -5.75 -18.51 -36.25
N ALA A 92 -6.36 -17.79 -37.20
CA ALA A 92 -5.95 -17.87 -38.60
C ALA A 92 -4.55 -17.28 -38.81
N TRP A 93 -4.28 -16.14 -38.18
CA TRP A 93 -3.00 -15.46 -38.27
C TRP A 93 -2.62 -14.85 -36.91
N GLU A 94 -1.33 -14.70 -36.66
CA GLU A 94 -0.79 -13.92 -35.55
C GLU A 94 0.52 -13.27 -35.96
N ASN A 95 0.97 -12.26 -35.22
CA ASN A 95 2.30 -11.70 -35.42
C ASN A 95 3.39 -12.56 -34.76
N MET A 96 4.60 -12.56 -35.32
CA MET A 96 5.71 -13.38 -34.83
C MET A 96 6.30 -12.85 -33.50
N ALA A 97 7.13 -11.81 -33.55
CA ALA A 97 7.84 -11.28 -32.40
C ALA A 97 7.57 -9.77 -32.29
N ASN A 98 6.82 -9.32 -31.29
CA ASN A 98 6.43 -7.92 -31.15
C ASN A 98 6.04 -7.60 -29.70
N GLY A 99 6.14 -6.34 -29.28
CA GLY A 99 5.72 -5.90 -27.94
C GLY A 99 4.20 -5.89 -27.76
N LEU A 100 3.47 -5.71 -28.85
CA LEU A 100 2.03 -5.93 -28.93
C LEU A 100 1.75 -7.23 -29.69
N THR A 101 1.32 -8.28 -29.01
CA THR A 101 0.77 -9.48 -29.66
C THR A 101 -0.56 -9.14 -30.32
N SER A 102 -0.75 -9.58 -31.56
CA SER A 102 -1.98 -9.41 -32.33
C SER A 102 -2.37 -10.74 -32.96
N GLN A 103 -3.54 -11.26 -32.60
CA GLN A 103 -4.04 -12.56 -33.02
C GLN A 103 -5.39 -12.39 -33.72
N TYR A 104 -5.52 -12.95 -34.91
CA TYR A 104 -6.63 -12.74 -35.83
C TYR A 104 -7.45 -14.01 -35.96
N SER A 105 -8.64 -14.02 -35.38
CA SER A 105 -9.54 -15.19 -35.41
C SER A 105 -9.97 -15.53 -36.84
N ALA A 106 -10.28 -16.80 -37.10
CA ALA A 106 -10.67 -17.24 -38.43
C ALA A 106 -11.93 -16.53 -38.94
N ALA A 107 -12.93 -16.32 -38.07
CA ALA A 107 -14.13 -15.56 -38.35
C ALA A 107 -14.11 -14.19 -37.63
N SER A 108 -14.66 -13.17 -38.26
CA SER A 108 -14.69 -11.80 -37.73
C SER A 108 -15.48 -11.66 -36.42
N GLU A 109 -16.48 -12.52 -36.18
CA GLU A 109 -17.30 -12.51 -34.97
C GLU A 109 -16.54 -12.88 -33.70
N ASP A 110 -15.49 -13.69 -33.82
CA ASP A 110 -14.62 -14.07 -32.71
C ASP A 110 -13.65 -12.94 -32.35
N GLY A 111 -13.39 -12.03 -33.30
CA GLY A 111 -12.65 -10.79 -33.12
C GLY A 111 -11.14 -10.89 -33.29
N VAL A 112 -10.47 -9.75 -33.10
CA VAL A 112 -9.01 -9.62 -33.08
C VAL A 112 -8.54 -9.38 -31.66
N THR A 113 -7.62 -10.22 -31.19
CA THR A 113 -7.09 -10.18 -29.84
C THR A 113 -5.77 -9.44 -29.81
N PHE A 114 -5.63 -8.48 -28.90
CA PHE A 114 -4.43 -7.68 -28.69
C PHE A 114 -3.92 -7.86 -27.26
N ALA A 115 -2.62 -8.10 -27.08
CA ALA A 115 -2.02 -8.23 -25.75
C ALA A 115 -0.65 -7.56 -25.69
N GLY A 116 -0.49 -6.63 -24.75
CA GLY A 116 0.79 -6.03 -24.40
C GLY A 116 1.61 -6.95 -23.51
N HIS A 117 2.90 -6.62 -23.39
CA HIS A 117 3.82 -7.38 -22.56
C HIS A 117 3.38 -7.47 -21.09
N ASN A 118 3.16 -8.70 -20.57
CA ASN A 118 2.63 -8.97 -19.23
C ASN A 118 1.27 -8.29 -18.93
N GLN A 119 0.51 -7.93 -19.98
CA GLN A 119 -0.81 -7.35 -19.85
C GLN A 119 -1.87 -8.35 -20.29
N PRO A 120 -3.05 -8.35 -19.65
CA PRO A 120 -4.19 -9.11 -20.14
C PRO A 120 -4.60 -8.63 -21.55
N ALA A 121 -5.17 -9.55 -22.32
CA ALA A 121 -5.60 -9.28 -23.68
C ALA A 121 -6.90 -8.45 -23.73
N VAL A 122 -7.06 -7.67 -24.80
CA VAL A 122 -8.32 -7.03 -25.20
C VAL A 122 -8.77 -7.60 -26.53
N VAL A 123 -10.09 -7.69 -26.77
CA VAL A 123 -10.61 -8.33 -28.00
C VAL A 123 -11.60 -7.42 -28.70
N LEU A 124 -11.25 -6.99 -29.92
CA LEU A 124 -12.05 -6.12 -30.77
C LEU A 124 -12.93 -6.94 -31.71
N ARG A 125 -14.23 -6.63 -31.77
CA ARG A 125 -15.21 -7.31 -32.63
C ARG A 125 -16.03 -6.31 -33.43
N PRO A 126 -16.20 -6.49 -34.74
CA PRO A 126 -17.16 -5.72 -35.52
C PRO A 126 -18.59 -6.10 -35.10
N LYS A 127 -19.46 -5.09 -34.97
CA LYS A 127 -20.85 -5.29 -34.52
C LYS A 127 -21.85 -4.98 -35.62
N ARG A 128 -21.91 -3.72 -36.07
CA ARG A 128 -22.87 -3.26 -37.08
C ARG A 128 -22.39 -1.99 -37.78
N LEU A 129 -22.87 -1.76 -39.01
CA LEU A 129 -22.85 -0.44 -39.63
C LEU A 129 -24.15 0.27 -39.25
N ALA A 130 -24.06 1.50 -38.73
CA ALA A 130 -25.20 2.26 -38.26
C ALA A 130 -25.22 3.69 -38.81
N GLY A 131 -26.41 4.16 -39.14
CA GLY A 131 -26.71 5.55 -39.50
C GLY A 131 -27.45 6.24 -38.36
N TYR A 132 -27.02 7.45 -38.02
CA TYR A 132 -27.59 8.21 -36.91
C TYR A 132 -28.16 9.54 -37.36
N ALA A 133 -29.21 10.00 -36.67
CA ALA A 133 -29.66 11.38 -36.72
C ALA A 133 -28.76 12.30 -35.90
N LYS A 134 -28.96 13.61 -36.06
CA LYS A 134 -28.23 14.64 -35.32
C LYS A 134 -28.39 14.57 -33.80
N ASP A 135 -29.51 14.06 -33.31
CA ASP A 135 -29.76 13.86 -31.88
C ASP A 135 -29.13 12.57 -31.32
N GLY A 136 -28.44 11.79 -32.16
CA GLY A 136 -27.78 10.53 -31.80
C GLY A 136 -28.67 9.29 -31.88
N SER A 137 -29.94 9.42 -32.26
CA SER A 137 -30.83 8.27 -32.46
C SER A 137 -30.40 7.45 -33.69
N THR A 138 -30.47 6.12 -33.59
CA THR A 138 -30.18 5.22 -34.73
C THR A 138 -31.35 5.22 -35.71
N LEU A 139 -31.09 5.64 -36.94
CA LEU A 139 -32.06 5.65 -38.04
C LEU A 139 -32.06 4.33 -38.82
N LYS A 140 -30.86 3.77 -39.01
CA LYS A 140 -30.66 2.50 -39.70
C LYS A 140 -29.49 1.76 -39.09
N ALA A 141 -29.58 0.44 -39.06
CA ALA A 141 -28.47 -0.42 -38.69
C ALA A 141 -28.50 -1.70 -39.53
N SER A 142 -27.33 -2.27 -39.77
CA SER A 142 -27.16 -3.58 -40.40
C SER A 142 -26.05 -4.31 -39.65
N SER A 143 -26.29 -5.55 -39.20
CA SER A 143 -25.34 -6.36 -38.41
C SER A 143 -24.20 -6.92 -39.26
N ALA A 144 -23.03 -7.10 -38.66
CA ALA A 144 -21.87 -7.66 -39.35
C ALA A 144 -22.24 -9.03 -39.94
N ALA A 145 -21.94 -9.24 -41.21
CA ALA A 145 -21.87 -10.59 -41.74
C ALA A 145 -20.58 -11.27 -41.26
N PRO A 146 -20.58 -12.59 -41.02
CA PRO A 146 -19.36 -13.33 -40.78
C PRO A 146 -18.41 -13.20 -41.99
N ALA A 147 -17.23 -12.63 -41.74
CA ALA A 147 -16.15 -12.51 -42.71
C ALA A 147 -14.97 -13.35 -42.24
N PHE A 148 -14.18 -13.87 -43.17
CA PHE A 148 -13.06 -14.75 -42.85
C PHE A 148 -11.72 -14.04 -43.05
N ALA A 149 -10.79 -14.27 -42.12
CA ALA A 149 -9.48 -13.64 -42.14
C ALA A 149 -8.69 -14.04 -43.40
N GLN A 150 -8.22 -13.04 -44.15
CA GLN A 150 -7.34 -13.22 -45.30
C GLN A 150 -6.05 -12.44 -45.06
N ARG A 151 -4.90 -13.06 -45.32
CA ARG A 151 -3.61 -12.39 -45.24
C ARG A 151 -3.27 -11.73 -46.57
N GLU A 152 -2.97 -10.44 -46.54
CA GLU A 152 -2.48 -9.67 -47.67
C GLU A 152 -1.04 -9.22 -47.42
N GLY A 153 -0.08 -9.82 -48.13
CA GLY A 153 1.34 -9.56 -47.90
C GLY A 153 1.83 -10.06 -46.54
N GLU A 154 2.85 -9.41 -45.98
CA GLU A 154 3.50 -9.87 -44.73
C GLU A 154 2.91 -9.28 -43.46
N LYS A 155 2.15 -8.19 -43.56
CA LYS A 155 1.74 -7.35 -42.42
C LYS A 155 0.24 -7.13 -42.28
N THR A 156 -0.54 -7.49 -43.30
CA THR A 156 -1.94 -7.11 -43.36
C THR A 156 -2.85 -8.34 -43.24
N VAL A 157 -3.87 -8.22 -42.39
CA VAL A 157 -5.01 -9.14 -42.34
C VAL A 157 -6.26 -8.35 -42.69
N VAL A 158 -7.09 -8.89 -43.57
CA VAL A 158 -8.37 -8.29 -43.97
C VAL A 158 -9.54 -9.22 -43.66
N TYR A 159 -10.66 -8.63 -43.26
CA TYR A 159 -11.97 -9.25 -43.16
C TYR A 159 -12.91 -8.58 -44.16
N SER A 160 -12.98 -9.16 -45.35
CA SER A 160 -13.78 -8.62 -46.46
C SER A 160 -15.23 -9.08 -46.36
N GLY A 161 -16.16 -8.16 -46.60
CA GLY A 161 -17.59 -8.49 -46.67
C GLY A 161 -18.34 -8.36 -45.34
N LEU A 162 -17.82 -7.57 -44.39
CA LEU A 162 -18.52 -7.31 -43.13
C LEU A 162 -19.90 -6.67 -43.37
N TYR A 163 -19.98 -5.74 -44.33
CA TYR A 163 -21.22 -5.13 -44.82
C TYR A 163 -21.05 -4.79 -46.30
N LYS A 164 -21.75 -5.52 -47.18
CA LYS A 164 -21.53 -5.40 -48.64
C LYS A 164 -20.03 -5.53 -48.94
N ASP A 165 -19.38 -4.47 -49.43
CA ASP A 165 -17.97 -4.47 -49.81
C ASP A 165 -17.06 -3.82 -48.76
N ILE A 166 -17.54 -3.55 -47.53
CA ILE A 166 -16.69 -3.04 -46.45
C ILE A 166 -15.65 -4.09 -46.06
N ILE A 167 -14.40 -3.62 -45.92
CA ILE A 167 -13.26 -4.41 -45.47
C ILE A 167 -12.79 -3.86 -44.12
N ASP A 168 -12.61 -4.76 -43.15
CA ASP A 168 -11.84 -4.48 -41.94
C ASP A 168 -10.38 -4.84 -42.21
N GLU A 169 -9.51 -3.84 -42.30
CA GLU A 169 -8.09 -4.03 -42.56
C GLU A 169 -7.29 -3.77 -41.28
N TYR A 170 -6.41 -4.72 -40.93
CA TYR A 170 -5.49 -4.61 -39.82
C TYR A 170 -4.05 -4.70 -40.32
N VAL A 171 -3.26 -3.63 -40.11
CA VAL A 171 -1.86 -3.58 -40.55
C VAL A 171 -0.95 -3.58 -39.32
N LEU A 172 -0.13 -4.63 -39.22
CA LEU A 172 0.86 -4.81 -38.17
C LEU A 172 1.92 -3.71 -38.20
N GLY A 173 2.21 -3.14 -37.02
CA GLY A 173 3.34 -2.25 -36.80
C GLY A 173 4.10 -2.59 -35.51
N PRO A 174 5.19 -1.87 -35.22
CA PRO A 174 5.91 -2.03 -33.96
C PRO A 174 5.05 -1.45 -32.83
N ASP A 175 4.72 -2.26 -31.82
CA ASP A 175 3.89 -1.89 -30.66
C ASP A 175 2.50 -1.32 -31.03
N ARG A 176 2.00 -1.55 -32.26
CA ARG A 176 0.70 -1.06 -32.72
C ARG A 176 0.07 -1.95 -33.78
N VAL A 177 -1.24 -1.84 -33.92
CA VAL A 177 -1.98 -2.34 -35.09
C VAL A 177 -2.81 -1.18 -35.64
N LYS A 178 -2.53 -0.81 -36.89
CA LYS A 178 -3.38 0.14 -37.62
C LYS A 178 -4.64 -0.59 -38.01
N HIS A 179 -5.79 0.02 -37.75
CA HIS A 179 -7.08 -0.50 -38.13
C HIS A 179 -7.69 0.45 -39.15
N ASN A 180 -8.03 -0.03 -40.34
CA ASN A 180 -8.76 0.75 -41.33
C ASN A 180 -10.08 0.04 -41.61
N MET A 181 -11.20 0.72 -41.38
CA MET A 181 -12.47 0.35 -42.00
C MET A 181 -12.48 0.97 -43.40
N VAL A 182 -12.37 0.12 -44.42
CA VAL A 182 -12.30 0.54 -45.83
C VAL A 182 -13.70 0.47 -46.43
N LEU A 183 -14.24 1.62 -46.83
CA LEU A 183 -15.57 1.76 -47.40
C LEU A 183 -15.45 1.96 -48.91
N TYR A 184 -16.37 1.31 -49.64
CA TYR A 184 -16.67 1.59 -51.04
C TYR A 184 -18.05 2.25 -51.15
N SER A 185 -18.31 2.94 -52.26
CA SER A 185 -19.51 3.77 -52.42
C SER A 185 -20.84 3.03 -52.18
N ASN A 186 -20.91 1.76 -52.56
CA ASN A 186 -22.11 0.93 -52.38
C ASN A 186 -22.41 0.56 -50.91
N ALA A 187 -21.43 0.70 -50.00
CA ALA A 187 -21.61 0.48 -48.57
C ALA A 187 -22.62 1.46 -47.95
N LEU A 188 -22.78 2.64 -48.57
CA LEU A 188 -23.63 3.72 -48.07
C LEU A 188 -25.08 3.66 -48.55
N GLU A 189 -25.41 2.75 -49.47
CA GLU A 189 -26.77 2.69 -50.01
C GLU A 189 -27.80 2.40 -48.89
N GLY A 190 -28.77 3.31 -48.81
CA GLY A 190 -29.82 3.36 -47.82
C GLY A 190 -29.43 4.04 -46.50
N PHE A 191 -28.26 4.68 -46.40
CA PHE A 191 -27.85 5.53 -45.27
C PHE A 191 -27.95 7.03 -45.58
N GLU A 192 -28.46 7.43 -46.75
CA GLU A 192 -28.46 8.80 -47.27
C GLU A 192 -29.28 9.78 -46.41
N SER A 193 -30.20 9.27 -45.60
CA SER A 193 -30.99 10.06 -44.63
C SER A 193 -30.29 10.26 -43.28
N SER A 194 -29.11 9.67 -43.07
CA SER A 194 -28.36 9.76 -41.82
C SER A 194 -27.50 11.01 -41.78
N GLU A 195 -27.36 11.63 -40.61
CA GLU A 195 -26.38 12.70 -40.38
C GLU A 195 -24.95 12.14 -40.30
N PHE A 196 -24.82 10.99 -39.62
CA PHE A 196 -23.54 10.28 -39.47
C PHE A 196 -23.69 8.81 -39.83
N VAL A 197 -22.66 8.23 -40.44
CA VAL A 197 -22.48 6.79 -40.60
C VAL A 197 -21.35 6.33 -39.67
N ALA A 198 -21.53 5.19 -39.01
CA ALA A 198 -20.52 4.64 -38.11
C ALA A 198 -20.36 3.13 -38.24
N GLY A 199 -19.10 2.68 -38.25
CA GLY A 199 -18.77 1.32 -37.84
C GLY A 199 -18.86 1.22 -36.32
N GLU A 200 -19.77 0.38 -35.82
CA GLU A 200 -19.83 0.03 -34.40
C GLU A 200 -19.01 -1.25 -34.13
N TYR A 201 -18.22 -1.21 -33.06
CA TYR A 201 -17.42 -2.32 -32.57
C TYR A 201 -17.66 -2.55 -31.08
N THR A 202 -17.29 -3.73 -30.58
CA THR A 202 -17.09 -3.96 -29.15
C THR A 202 -15.64 -4.28 -28.87
N LEU A 203 -15.12 -3.76 -27.77
CA LEU A 203 -13.80 -4.08 -27.25
C LEU A 203 -13.96 -4.65 -25.84
N GLU A 204 -13.68 -5.94 -25.67
CA GLU A 204 -13.64 -6.54 -24.35
C GLU A 204 -12.36 -6.10 -23.64
N ILE A 205 -12.50 -5.48 -22.47
CA ILE A 205 -11.39 -5.05 -21.63
C ILE A 205 -11.37 -5.82 -20.29
N PRO A 206 -10.21 -5.98 -19.65
CA PRO A 206 -10.11 -6.68 -18.38
C PRO A 206 -10.93 -6.01 -17.26
N ALA A 207 -11.41 -6.80 -16.31
CA ALA A 207 -12.11 -6.28 -15.15
C ALA A 207 -11.24 -5.29 -14.36
N GLY A 208 -11.85 -4.23 -13.82
CA GLY A 208 -11.14 -3.19 -13.06
C GLY A 208 -10.43 -2.14 -13.92
N TRP A 209 -10.32 -2.35 -15.24
CA TRP A 209 -9.76 -1.35 -16.14
C TRP A 209 -10.73 -0.19 -16.35
N ARG A 210 -10.17 1.01 -16.55
CA ARG A 210 -10.93 2.23 -16.82
C ARG A 210 -10.62 2.78 -18.21
N VAL A 211 -11.54 3.59 -18.70
CA VAL A 211 -11.44 4.24 -20.00
C VAL A 211 -11.41 5.76 -19.80
N GLU A 212 -10.46 6.45 -20.41
CA GLU A 212 -10.33 7.91 -20.36
C GLU A 212 -10.21 8.46 -21.78
N GLU A 213 -10.99 9.48 -22.12
CA GLU A 213 -10.84 10.19 -23.39
C GLU A 213 -9.96 11.43 -23.21
N ARG A 214 -8.95 11.58 -24.07
CA ARG A 214 -8.06 12.75 -24.07
C ARG A 214 -7.63 13.08 -25.49
N ASN A 215 -7.75 14.34 -25.90
CA ASN A 215 -7.32 14.82 -27.22
C ASN A 215 -7.89 13.99 -28.39
N ARG A 216 -9.20 13.66 -28.35
CA ARG A 216 -9.90 12.81 -29.35
C ARG A 216 -9.43 11.35 -29.41
N LYS A 217 -8.63 10.89 -28.44
CA LYS A 217 -8.15 9.51 -28.32
C LYS A 217 -8.73 8.84 -27.08
N LEU A 218 -8.83 7.52 -27.13
CA LEU A 218 -9.34 6.72 -26.03
C LEU A 218 -8.21 5.92 -25.37
N ARG A 219 -8.03 6.10 -24.07
CA ARG A 219 -6.98 5.48 -23.27
C ARG A 219 -7.57 4.39 -22.40
N LEU A 220 -6.97 3.20 -22.42
CA LEU A 220 -7.32 2.07 -21.58
C LEU A 220 -6.31 1.97 -20.45
N LEU A 221 -6.77 2.14 -19.22
CA LEU A 221 -5.89 2.23 -18.05
C LEU A 221 -6.14 1.06 -17.10
N ASN A 222 -5.05 0.47 -16.62
CA ASN A 222 -5.11 -0.61 -15.63
C ASN A 222 -5.57 -0.10 -14.25
N GLU A 223 -5.75 -1.04 -13.31
CA GLU A 223 -6.18 -0.76 -11.93
C GLU A 223 -5.25 0.22 -11.19
N GLN A 224 -3.96 0.23 -11.54
CA GLN A 224 -2.93 1.06 -10.89
C GLN A 224 -2.92 2.50 -11.37
N GLY A 225 -3.56 2.81 -12.51
CA GLY A 225 -3.48 4.16 -13.04
C GLY A 225 -2.85 4.27 -14.42
N GLU A 226 -2.19 3.22 -14.90
CA GLU A 226 -1.28 3.28 -16.03
C GLU A 226 -2.03 3.04 -17.34
N CYS A 227 -1.77 3.88 -18.35
CA CYS A 227 -2.31 3.69 -19.69
C CYS A 227 -1.57 2.55 -20.38
N ILE A 228 -2.29 1.51 -20.78
CA ILE A 228 -1.73 0.33 -21.46
C ILE A 228 -1.97 0.39 -22.96
N TYR A 229 -3.18 0.76 -23.39
CA TYR A 229 -3.47 0.96 -24.81
C TYR A 229 -4.06 2.34 -25.05
N GLU A 230 -3.77 2.89 -26.22
CA GLU A 230 -4.40 4.08 -26.74
C GLU A 230 -4.99 3.76 -28.11
N LEU A 231 -6.28 4.02 -28.27
CA LEU A 231 -6.98 3.99 -29.56
C LEU A 231 -6.97 5.41 -30.13
N GLY A 232 -6.47 5.55 -31.36
CA GLY A 232 -6.34 6.82 -32.06
C GLY A 232 -7.67 7.54 -32.29
N SER A 233 -7.57 8.80 -32.74
CA SER A 233 -8.73 9.53 -33.25
C SER A 233 -9.33 8.83 -34.45
N VAL A 234 -10.62 9.01 -34.67
CA VAL A 234 -11.31 8.55 -35.88
C VAL A 234 -11.14 9.63 -36.93
N ASP A 235 -10.25 9.40 -37.89
CA ASP A 235 -10.04 10.29 -39.03
C ASP A 235 -10.30 9.51 -40.32
N ALA A 236 -11.04 10.13 -41.25
CA ALA A 236 -11.44 9.53 -42.51
C ALA A 236 -10.69 10.16 -43.67
N PHE A 237 -10.14 9.33 -44.56
CA PHE A 237 -9.35 9.74 -45.71
C PHE A 237 -9.94 9.14 -46.98
N ASP A 238 -10.17 9.96 -47.99
CA ASP A 238 -10.55 9.47 -49.30
C ASP A 238 -9.32 9.10 -50.15
N ALA A 239 -9.54 8.51 -51.34
CA ALA A 239 -8.43 8.06 -52.18
C ALA A 239 -7.56 9.19 -52.76
N ALA A 240 -8.01 10.45 -52.72
CA ALA A 240 -7.23 11.62 -53.08
C ALA A 240 -6.51 12.26 -51.87
N GLY A 241 -6.79 11.78 -50.66
CA GLY A 241 -6.23 12.28 -49.41
C GLY A 241 -7.01 13.46 -48.81
N ASP A 242 -8.24 13.73 -49.27
CA ASP A 242 -9.14 14.64 -48.57
C ASP A 242 -9.54 14.04 -47.22
N VAL A 243 -9.66 14.89 -46.19
CA VAL A 243 -9.77 14.45 -44.78
C VAL A 243 -11.06 14.94 -44.14
N SER A 244 -11.74 14.06 -43.41
CA SER A 244 -12.77 14.44 -42.43
C SER A 244 -12.40 13.98 -41.03
N ASN A 245 -12.53 14.91 -40.08
CA ASN A 245 -12.32 14.65 -38.67
C ASN A 245 -13.57 13.96 -38.11
N GLY A 246 -13.58 12.63 -38.12
CA GLY A 246 -14.63 11.82 -37.52
C GLY A 246 -14.73 11.97 -36.00
N GLN A 247 -15.67 11.24 -35.41
CA GLN A 247 -15.92 11.21 -33.98
C GLN A 247 -15.86 9.78 -33.44
N LEU A 248 -15.05 9.57 -32.41
CA LEU A 248 -15.06 8.34 -31.63
C LEU A 248 -16.10 8.47 -30.51
N THR A 249 -17.18 7.71 -30.60
CA THR A 249 -18.15 7.60 -29.49
C THR A 249 -17.93 6.30 -28.74
N TRP A 250 -18.07 6.31 -27.43
CA TRP A 250 -17.86 5.11 -26.63
C TRP A 250 -18.79 5.03 -25.42
N GLN A 251 -19.06 3.81 -24.97
CA GLN A 251 -19.79 3.53 -23.74
C GLN A 251 -19.26 2.22 -23.13
N LEU A 252 -18.88 2.26 -21.85
CA LEU A 252 -18.44 1.07 -21.12
C LEU A 252 -19.61 0.45 -20.35
N GLU A 253 -19.93 -0.81 -20.64
CA GLU A 253 -20.94 -1.60 -19.93
C GLU A 253 -20.28 -2.86 -19.35
N GLY A 254 -20.03 -2.87 -18.04
CA GLY A 254 -19.25 -3.93 -17.42
C GLY A 254 -17.81 -3.94 -17.94
N THR A 255 -17.42 -5.02 -18.64
CA THR A 255 -16.12 -5.18 -19.32
C THR A 255 -16.18 -4.90 -20.81
N THR A 256 -17.37 -4.65 -21.36
CA THR A 256 -17.57 -4.45 -22.79
C THR A 256 -17.57 -2.96 -23.09
N LEU A 257 -16.57 -2.50 -23.84
CA LEU A 257 -16.52 -1.15 -24.38
C LEU A 257 -17.17 -1.12 -25.76
N HIS A 258 -18.33 -0.48 -25.87
CA HIS A 258 -18.98 -0.22 -27.14
C HIS A 258 -18.33 0.99 -27.81
N LEU A 259 -17.87 0.83 -29.04
CA LEU A 259 -17.20 1.86 -29.83
C LEU A 259 -18.04 2.19 -31.07
N GLY A 260 -18.07 3.46 -31.45
CA GLY A 260 -18.69 3.94 -32.68
C GLY A 260 -17.77 4.92 -33.39
N MET A 261 -17.31 4.55 -34.58
CA MET A 261 -16.40 5.34 -35.41
C MET A 261 -17.21 6.14 -36.42
N LYS A 262 -17.63 7.35 -36.05
CA LYS A 262 -18.61 8.16 -36.80
C LYS A 262 -17.92 9.08 -37.81
N VAL A 263 -18.46 9.14 -39.02
CA VAL A 263 -18.08 10.09 -40.07
C VAL A 263 -19.34 10.77 -40.60
N GLU A 264 -19.24 12.06 -40.93
CA GLU A 264 -20.35 12.83 -41.49
C GLU A 264 -20.79 12.23 -42.84
N THR A 265 -22.07 11.87 -42.94
CA THR A 265 -22.63 11.29 -44.17
C THR A 265 -22.54 12.26 -45.34
N ALA A 266 -22.70 13.56 -45.09
CA ALA A 266 -22.59 14.60 -46.12
C ALA A 266 -21.19 14.63 -46.76
N TRP A 267 -20.13 14.45 -45.96
CA TRP A 267 -18.77 14.34 -46.47
C TRP A 267 -18.59 13.05 -47.25
N LEU A 268 -19.09 11.92 -46.74
CA LEU A 268 -19.02 10.62 -47.42
C LEU A 268 -19.76 10.59 -48.78
N LEU A 269 -20.88 11.31 -48.90
CA LEU A 269 -21.70 11.38 -50.11
C LEU A 269 -21.40 12.58 -51.01
N ASP A 270 -20.30 13.31 -50.74
CA ASP A 270 -19.87 14.41 -51.60
C ASP A 270 -19.68 13.91 -53.05
N PRO A 271 -20.27 14.56 -54.08
CA PRO A 271 -20.08 14.16 -55.47
C PRO A 271 -18.61 14.10 -55.94
N GLU A 272 -17.71 14.83 -55.28
CA GLU A 272 -16.28 14.82 -55.59
C GLU A 272 -15.51 13.68 -54.87
N ARG A 273 -16.17 12.92 -53.99
CA ARG A 273 -15.55 11.87 -53.16
C ARG A 273 -14.84 10.81 -53.99
N GLN A 274 -13.55 10.59 -53.71
CA GLN A 274 -12.75 9.54 -54.34
C GLN A 274 -12.70 8.28 -53.47
N TRP A 275 -13.07 7.14 -54.04
CA TRP A 275 -13.15 5.85 -53.32
C TRP A 275 -11.92 4.98 -53.57
N PRO A 276 -11.52 4.10 -52.62
CA PRO A 276 -12.15 3.85 -51.32
C PRO A 276 -11.87 4.93 -50.27
N VAL A 277 -12.72 4.99 -49.24
CA VAL A 277 -12.51 5.80 -48.03
C VAL A 277 -11.97 4.91 -46.91
N HIS A 278 -10.91 5.35 -46.24
CA HIS A 278 -10.32 4.67 -45.09
C HIS A 278 -10.67 5.42 -43.81
N ILE A 279 -11.28 4.73 -42.83
CA ILE A 279 -11.54 5.26 -41.50
C ILE A 279 -10.57 4.58 -40.52
N ASP A 280 -9.67 5.35 -39.93
CA ASP A 280 -8.54 4.82 -39.13
C ASP A 280 -8.65 5.24 -37.67
N PRO A 281 -8.80 4.29 -36.74
CA PRO A 281 -8.33 4.44 -35.39
C PRO A 281 -7.26 3.37 -35.11
N THR A 282 -6.01 3.80 -35.07
CA THR A 282 -4.88 2.92 -34.76
C THR A 282 -4.85 2.57 -33.27
N LEU A 283 -4.74 1.27 -32.93
CA LEU A 283 -4.50 0.82 -31.56
C LEU A 283 -3.00 0.75 -31.28
N THR A 284 -2.54 1.41 -30.23
CA THR A 284 -1.12 1.50 -29.85
C THR A 284 -0.89 1.06 -28.40
N LEU A 285 0.15 0.25 -28.16
CA LEU A 285 0.66 -0.10 -26.84
C LEU A 285 1.44 1.07 -26.22
N GLN A 286 1.17 1.33 -24.95
CA GLN A 286 1.72 2.46 -24.20
C GLN A 286 2.80 2.03 -23.19
N PRO A 287 3.80 2.89 -22.87
CA PRO A 287 4.02 4.22 -23.44
C PRO A 287 4.32 4.14 -24.94
N ASP A 288 3.68 4.95 -25.78
CA ASP A 288 3.83 4.79 -27.23
C ASP A 288 5.27 5.02 -27.69
N GLY A 289 5.71 4.19 -28.63
CA GLY A 289 6.86 4.44 -29.50
C GLY A 289 6.40 4.78 -30.92
N THR A 290 5.09 5.00 -31.09
CA THR A 290 4.41 5.17 -32.38
C THR A 290 4.58 6.58 -32.93
N ALA A 291 4.74 7.58 -32.06
CA ALA A 291 5.16 8.92 -32.44
C ALA A 291 6.61 8.83 -32.92
N GLY A 292 6.78 8.54 -34.21
CA GLY A 292 8.08 8.52 -34.81
C GLY A 292 8.50 9.97 -34.90
N LYS A 293 9.28 10.46 -33.92
CA LYS A 293 9.72 11.85 -33.76
C LYS A 293 10.48 12.39 -34.97
N ASP A 294 9.79 12.51 -36.09
CA ASP A 294 10.18 13.18 -37.32
C ASP A 294 8.96 13.87 -37.96
N ALA A 295 9.19 14.88 -38.78
CA ALA A 295 8.11 15.54 -39.52
C ALA A 295 8.62 16.25 -40.77
N LEU A 296 7.79 16.26 -41.81
CA LEU A 296 7.95 17.15 -42.96
C LEU A 296 7.32 18.51 -42.68
N LEU A 297 8.13 19.56 -42.63
CA LEU A 297 7.68 20.94 -42.45
C LEU A 297 7.59 21.61 -43.81
N TYR A 298 6.42 22.14 -44.17
CA TYR A 298 6.16 22.82 -45.44
C TYR A 298 5.63 24.23 -45.19
N ALA A 299 6.23 25.26 -45.81
CA ALA A 299 5.76 26.64 -45.70
C ALA A 299 4.35 26.79 -46.29
N GLY A 300 3.37 27.05 -45.41
CA GLY A 300 1.95 27.12 -45.76
C GLY A 300 1.19 25.77 -45.69
N GLY A 301 1.83 24.71 -45.20
CA GLY A 301 1.22 23.39 -45.03
C GLY A 301 0.84 23.09 -43.57
N GLY A 302 -0.06 22.13 -43.40
CA GLY A 302 -0.41 21.56 -42.10
C GLY A 302 0.65 20.60 -41.56
N ASN A 303 0.31 19.90 -40.48
CA ASN A 303 1.16 18.87 -39.89
C ASN A 303 1.36 17.70 -40.86
N ARG A 304 2.60 17.22 -40.99
CA ARG A 304 2.96 16.07 -41.82
C ARG A 304 3.94 15.16 -41.07
N GLY A 305 3.67 14.92 -39.78
CA GLY A 305 4.43 13.96 -38.97
C GLY A 305 4.33 12.56 -39.56
N THR A 306 3.14 12.15 -40.00
CA THR A 306 2.84 10.79 -40.49
C THR A 306 3.29 10.49 -41.93
N TYR A 307 4.02 11.40 -42.57
CA TYR A 307 4.39 11.24 -43.98
C TYR A 307 5.51 10.21 -44.13
N SER A 308 5.38 9.34 -45.13
CA SER A 308 6.35 8.27 -45.41
C SER A 308 7.76 8.73 -45.80
N ASP A 309 7.92 10.00 -46.22
CA ASP A 309 9.19 10.56 -46.67
C ASP A 309 9.42 11.97 -46.08
N LEU A 310 10.59 12.19 -45.48
CA LEU A 310 11.16 13.51 -45.20
C LEU A 310 11.63 14.10 -46.53
N THR A 311 10.83 15.03 -47.07
CA THR A 311 11.04 15.64 -48.37
C THR A 311 11.58 17.06 -48.24
N PHE A 312 12.47 17.48 -49.13
CA PHE A 312 12.98 18.86 -49.14
C PHE A 312 12.58 19.55 -50.44
N ASN A 313 12.06 20.77 -50.38
CA ASN A 313 11.88 21.67 -51.53
C ASN A 313 10.95 21.19 -52.67
N SER A 314 9.86 20.47 -52.37
CA SER A 314 8.84 20.09 -53.36
C SER A 314 7.84 21.23 -53.62
N GLY A 315 8.26 22.29 -54.29
CA GLY A 315 7.38 23.40 -54.72
C GLY A 315 7.19 24.54 -53.70
N GLY A 316 7.99 24.57 -52.62
CA GLY A 316 8.01 25.61 -51.57
C GLY A 316 9.15 25.39 -50.56
N ASP A 317 9.28 26.25 -49.55
CA ASP A 317 10.27 26.04 -48.47
C ASP A 317 9.86 24.82 -47.63
N CYS A 318 10.64 23.73 -47.72
CA CYS A 318 10.44 22.53 -46.89
C CYS A 318 11.69 22.14 -46.13
N GLU A 319 11.49 21.70 -44.89
CA GLU A 319 12.53 21.19 -44.00
C GLU A 319 12.05 19.87 -43.39
N GLY A 320 12.95 18.93 -43.17
CA GLY A 320 12.70 17.76 -42.35
C GLY A 320 13.23 18.02 -40.95
N ILE A 321 12.52 17.57 -39.93
CA ILE A 321 13.00 17.55 -38.54
C ILE A 321 12.89 16.13 -38.01
N ILE A 322 13.83 15.73 -37.15
CA ILE A 322 13.97 14.36 -36.65
C ILE A 322 14.65 14.36 -35.27
N GLU A 323 14.32 13.41 -34.42
CA GLU A 323 14.86 13.23 -33.06
C GLU A 323 14.96 11.75 -32.71
N PHE A 324 16.03 11.36 -32.02
CA PHE A 324 16.29 9.98 -31.59
C PHE A 324 16.34 9.90 -30.07
N ASP A 325 15.63 8.95 -29.46
CA ASP A 325 15.74 8.71 -28.01
C ASP A 325 17.12 8.14 -27.66
N LEU A 326 17.88 8.89 -26.86
CA LEU A 326 19.22 8.51 -26.37
C LEU A 326 19.25 8.25 -24.87
N SER A 327 18.10 8.22 -24.20
CA SER A 327 17.97 8.03 -22.74
C SER A 327 18.62 6.74 -22.22
N SER A 328 18.86 5.83 -23.14
CA SER A 328 19.32 4.47 -22.91
C SER A 328 20.84 4.31 -23.05
N MET A 329 21.51 5.30 -23.65
CA MET A 329 22.97 5.39 -23.74
C MET A 329 23.58 5.53 -22.33
N PRO A 330 24.69 4.81 -22.02
CA PRO A 330 25.25 4.81 -20.67
C PRO A 330 25.85 6.18 -20.29
N GLY A 331 25.59 6.60 -19.05
CA GLY A 331 26.19 7.81 -18.49
C GLY A 331 27.72 7.74 -18.50
N GLY A 332 28.38 8.80 -18.95
CA GLY A 332 29.84 8.83 -19.10
C GLY A 332 30.38 8.11 -20.33
N ALA A 333 29.53 7.75 -21.30
CA ALA A 333 29.95 7.27 -22.61
C ALA A 333 30.85 8.30 -23.30
N THR A 334 32.00 7.87 -23.79
CA THR A 334 32.86 8.67 -24.66
C THR A 334 32.58 8.29 -26.10
N VAL A 335 31.92 9.19 -26.85
CA VAL A 335 31.58 8.98 -28.27
C VAL A 335 32.82 9.18 -29.12
N SER A 336 33.26 8.14 -29.82
CA SER A 336 34.39 8.18 -30.74
C SER A 336 33.96 8.50 -32.17
N ALA A 337 32.78 8.05 -32.58
CA ALA A 337 32.18 8.37 -33.87
C ALA A 337 30.66 8.37 -33.78
N ALA A 338 30.00 9.14 -34.66
CA ALA A 338 28.56 9.07 -34.81
C ALA A 338 28.16 9.38 -36.25
N GLN A 339 27.05 8.78 -36.68
CA GLN A 339 26.53 8.87 -38.05
C GLN A 339 25.01 8.92 -38.03
N PHE A 340 24.42 9.76 -38.89
CA PHE A 340 23.00 9.70 -39.23
C PHE A 340 22.87 9.02 -40.58
N GLU A 341 22.03 7.99 -40.64
CA GLU A 341 21.77 7.24 -41.85
C GLU A 341 20.29 7.36 -42.23
N ALA A 342 20.03 7.71 -43.48
CA ALA A 342 18.68 7.75 -44.04
C ALA A 342 18.61 7.08 -45.42
N TRP A 343 17.57 6.30 -45.66
CA TRP A 343 17.34 5.68 -46.96
C TRP A 343 16.82 6.71 -47.95
N HIS A 344 17.55 6.91 -49.03
CA HIS A 344 17.22 7.84 -50.11
C HIS A 344 16.45 7.10 -51.20
N ARG A 345 15.15 7.37 -51.29
CA ARG A 345 14.26 6.79 -52.30
C ARG A 345 14.56 7.36 -53.68
N ALA A 346 14.57 8.67 -53.84
CA ALA A 346 14.75 9.35 -55.12
C ALA A 346 15.13 10.82 -54.95
N ASN A 347 15.69 11.44 -56.00
CA ASN A 347 15.90 12.88 -56.10
C ASN A 347 15.65 13.40 -57.52
N THR A 348 15.29 14.66 -57.65
CA THR A 348 14.99 15.28 -58.96
C THR A 348 16.23 15.64 -59.77
N ILE A 349 17.33 16.02 -59.11
CA ILE A 349 18.61 16.44 -59.73
C ILE A 349 19.79 16.08 -58.83
N THR A 350 21.01 15.99 -59.37
CA THR A 350 22.23 15.61 -58.63
C THR A 350 23.10 16.83 -58.28
N GLY A 351 24.09 16.67 -57.42
CA GLY A 351 25.09 17.71 -57.08
C GLY A 351 24.70 18.66 -55.96
N HIS A 352 23.69 18.32 -55.14
CA HIS A 352 23.19 19.20 -54.08
C HIS A 352 23.68 18.82 -52.69
N VAL A 353 23.79 19.82 -51.83
CA VAL A 353 24.28 19.68 -50.45
C VAL A 353 23.10 19.67 -49.50
N VAL A 354 23.00 18.60 -48.71
CA VAL A 354 22.02 18.45 -47.63
C VAL A 354 22.75 18.51 -46.29
N ASN A 355 22.35 19.48 -45.47
CA ASN A 355 22.99 19.86 -44.23
C ASN A 355 22.11 19.50 -43.03
N LEU A 356 22.76 19.19 -41.90
CA LEU A 356 22.09 18.94 -40.63
C LEU A 356 22.32 20.11 -39.65
N TYR A 357 21.25 20.59 -39.02
CA TYR A 357 21.27 21.69 -38.05
C TYR A 357 20.57 21.28 -36.76
N THR A 358 21.14 21.56 -35.59
CA THR A 358 20.45 21.28 -34.32
C THR A 358 19.18 22.13 -34.16
N ALA A 359 18.17 21.57 -33.49
CA ALA A 359 16.97 22.29 -33.09
C ALA A 359 17.17 22.99 -31.74
N SER A 360 16.72 24.24 -31.62
CA SER A 360 16.93 25.06 -30.42
C SER A 360 16.08 24.62 -29.22
N ALA A 361 15.01 23.87 -29.43
CA ALA A 361 14.08 23.44 -28.39
C ALA A 361 13.38 22.12 -28.75
N ALA A 362 12.87 21.43 -27.72
CA ALA A 362 12.05 20.24 -27.87
C ALA A 362 10.74 20.55 -28.62
N TRP A 363 10.17 19.53 -29.26
CA TRP A 363 8.99 19.69 -30.10
C TRP A 363 8.09 18.45 -30.05
N VAL A 364 6.84 18.61 -30.47
CA VAL A 364 5.81 17.57 -30.44
C VAL A 364 5.37 17.28 -31.87
N GLU A 365 5.56 16.04 -32.30
CA GLU A 365 5.32 15.59 -33.67
C GLU A 365 3.89 15.83 -34.14
N SER A 366 2.88 15.57 -33.30
CA SER A 366 1.47 15.70 -33.69
C SER A 366 0.98 17.14 -33.88
N THR A 367 1.75 18.13 -33.42
CA THR A 367 1.35 19.55 -33.49
C THR A 367 2.34 20.41 -34.26
N ILE A 368 3.52 19.88 -34.62
CA ILE A 368 4.54 20.66 -35.30
C ILE A 368 4.10 21.01 -36.72
N VAL A 369 4.25 22.28 -37.06
CA VAL A 369 3.97 22.88 -38.37
C VAL A 369 5.04 23.93 -38.65
N TRP A 370 5.05 24.47 -39.86
CA TRP A 370 6.04 25.46 -40.27
C TRP A 370 6.13 26.68 -39.33
N THR A 371 4.99 27.14 -38.80
CA THR A 371 4.89 28.38 -38.01
C THR A 371 5.25 28.22 -36.53
N ASN A 372 5.25 27.00 -35.97
CA ASN A 372 5.57 26.74 -34.56
C ASN A 372 6.87 25.94 -34.36
N LYS A 373 7.60 25.63 -35.45
CA LYS A 373 8.85 24.89 -35.40
C LYS A 373 9.94 25.64 -34.61
N PRO A 374 10.83 24.93 -33.89
CA PRO A 374 11.97 25.56 -33.22
C PRO A 374 12.93 26.26 -34.21
N ALA A 375 13.85 27.08 -33.68
CA ALA A 375 14.89 27.67 -34.51
C ALA A 375 15.97 26.62 -34.82
N ARG A 376 16.53 26.69 -36.03
CA ARG A 376 17.76 25.99 -36.40
C ARG A 376 18.97 26.70 -35.82
N SER A 377 20.03 25.97 -35.50
CA SER A 377 21.34 26.58 -35.27
C SER A 377 21.85 27.33 -36.51
N ALA A 378 22.70 28.33 -36.28
CA ALA A 378 23.26 29.17 -37.34
C ALA A 378 24.24 28.42 -38.27
N THR A 379 24.86 27.35 -37.77
CA THR A 379 25.86 26.55 -38.50
C THR A 379 25.44 25.09 -38.52
N GLN A 380 25.63 24.43 -39.66
CA GLN A 380 25.44 22.99 -39.78
C GLN A 380 26.47 22.22 -38.96
N PHE A 381 26.07 21.11 -38.34
CA PHE A 381 26.99 20.20 -37.64
C PHE A 381 27.41 19.01 -38.51
N ALA A 382 26.70 18.74 -39.60
CA ALA A 382 27.07 17.74 -40.59
C ALA A 382 26.57 18.14 -41.98
N SER A 383 27.22 17.62 -43.02
CA SER A 383 26.92 17.94 -44.42
C SER A 383 27.17 16.73 -45.31
N LEU A 384 26.32 16.55 -46.32
CA LEU A 384 26.47 15.50 -47.33
C LEU A 384 26.12 16.04 -48.72
N THR A 385 26.97 15.74 -49.70
CA THR A 385 26.70 16.06 -51.11
C THR A 385 26.11 14.85 -51.83
N PHE A 386 24.95 15.02 -52.45
CA PHE A 386 24.27 14.01 -53.24
C PHE A 386 24.84 14.03 -54.66
N THR A 387 26.00 13.40 -54.86
CA THR A 387 26.77 13.46 -56.12
C THR A 387 26.17 12.66 -57.28
N ASN A 388 25.27 11.73 -57.00
CA ASN A 388 24.59 10.88 -57.99
C ASN A 388 23.06 10.90 -57.80
N GLY A 389 22.34 10.49 -58.84
CA GLY A 389 20.89 10.40 -58.83
C GLY A 389 20.38 9.02 -58.41
N SER A 390 21.28 8.17 -57.91
CA SER A 390 20.99 6.78 -57.59
C SER A 390 19.86 6.70 -56.56
N PRO A 391 18.66 6.26 -56.97
CA PRO A 391 17.58 6.00 -56.02
C PRO A 391 17.89 4.72 -55.23
N ASN A 392 17.23 4.55 -54.09
CA ASN A 392 17.27 3.35 -53.25
C ASN A 392 18.67 3.04 -52.68
N VAL A 393 19.29 4.04 -52.05
CA VAL A 393 20.60 3.90 -51.39
C VAL A 393 20.61 4.53 -50.00
N TRP A 394 21.46 4.05 -49.10
CA TRP A 394 21.70 4.76 -47.83
C TRP A 394 22.55 6.01 -48.04
N ARG A 395 22.12 7.10 -47.42
CA ARG A 395 22.88 8.35 -47.29
C ARG A 395 23.36 8.48 -45.85
N ILE A 396 24.65 8.73 -45.70
CA ILE A 396 25.34 8.68 -44.41
C ILE A 396 26.00 10.04 -44.14
N TRP A 397 25.53 10.75 -43.12
CA TRP A 397 26.19 11.93 -42.58
C TRP A 397 27.12 11.49 -41.46
N THR A 398 28.37 11.94 -41.49
CA THR A 398 29.39 11.62 -40.49
C THR A 398 29.87 12.89 -39.79
N GLY A 399 30.80 12.76 -38.83
CA GLY A 399 31.45 13.92 -38.18
C GLY A 399 30.64 14.56 -37.06
N MET A 400 29.62 13.87 -36.52
CA MET A 400 28.72 14.41 -35.49
C MET A 400 29.02 13.94 -34.06
N ALA A 401 30.19 13.34 -33.81
CA ALA A 401 30.56 12.78 -32.51
C ALA A 401 30.47 13.80 -31.36
N SER A 402 30.94 15.03 -31.57
CA SER A 402 30.87 16.12 -30.59
C SER A 402 29.43 16.56 -30.32
N THR A 403 28.60 16.62 -31.36
CA THR A 403 27.18 16.99 -31.26
C THR A 403 26.42 15.94 -30.45
N VAL A 404 26.60 14.66 -30.76
CA VAL A 404 25.98 13.55 -30.02
C VAL A 404 26.47 13.52 -28.57
N SER A 405 27.76 13.77 -28.32
CA SER A 405 28.28 13.89 -26.95
C SER A 405 27.56 15.00 -26.16
N GLY A 406 27.27 16.13 -26.80
CA GLY A 406 26.46 17.20 -26.23
C GLY A 406 25.04 16.77 -25.88
N TRP A 407 24.39 15.99 -26.76
CA TRP A 407 23.06 15.41 -26.50
C TRP A 407 23.06 14.49 -25.28
N LEU A 408 24.07 13.60 -25.14
CA LEU A 408 24.21 12.71 -23.99
C LEU A 408 24.43 13.45 -22.66
N SER A 409 24.92 14.70 -22.72
CA SER A 409 25.07 15.58 -21.55
C SER A 409 23.82 16.40 -21.20
N GLY A 410 22.67 16.12 -21.84
CA GLY A 410 21.39 16.77 -21.57
C GLY A 410 20.97 17.84 -22.60
N GLY A 411 21.64 17.91 -23.75
CA GLY A 411 21.22 18.78 -24.85
C GLY A 411 20.03 18.23 -25.63
N ASN A 412 19.32 19.11 -26.35
CA ASN A 412 18.26 18.72 -27.29
C ASN A 412 18.84 17.91 -28.45
N ASN A 413 18.36 16.68 -28.62
CA ASN A 413 18.72 15.69 -29.63
C ASN A 413 17.93 15.81 -30.94
N GLY A 414 16.99 16.75 -31.03
CA GLY A 414 16.30 17.08 -32.28
C GLY A 414 17.19 17.84 -33.26
N PHE A 415 17.10 17.51 -34.56
CA PHE A 415 17.81 18.22 -35.62
C PHE A 415 17.02 18.28 -36.93
N TYR A 416 17.37 19.27 -37.74
CA TYR A 416 16.82 19.53 -39.05
C TYR A 416 17.69 18.95 -40.14
N ILE A 417 17.05 18.45 -41.19
CA ILE A 417 17.65 18.07 -42.45
C ILE A 417 17.21 19.12 -43.47
N VAL A 418 18.17 19.78 -44.12
CA VAL A 418 17.88 20.96 -44.95
C VAL A 418 18.78 20.98 -46.17
N ASN A 419 18.21 21.22 -47.33
CA ASN A 419 18.97 21.68 -48.49
C ASN A 419 19.04 23.22 -48.49
N THR A 420 20.25 23.78 -48.46
CA THR A 420 20.47 25.24 -48.50
C THR A 420 20.85 25.77 -49.88
N THR A 421 20.85 24.92 -50.91
CA THR A 421 21.10 25.30 -52.31
C THR A 421 19.79 25.45 -53.10
N ASN A 422 19.50 26.69 -53.52
CA ASN A 422 18.40 27.16 -54.41
C ASN A 422 18.04 26.19 -55.56
N SER A 423 16.81 25.95 -56.03
CA SER A 423 15.43 25.87 -55.47
C SER A 423 14.65 24.74 -56.18
N LYS A 424 15.36 23.74 -56.76
CA LYS A 424 14.76 22.66 -57.58
C LYS A 424 15.13 21.24 -57.15
N PHE A 425 16.02 21.10 -56.18
CA PHE A 425 16.43 19.79 -55.67
C PHE A 425 15.44 19.29 -54.64
N VAL A 426 14.70 18.27 -55.04
CA VAL A 426 13.87 17.47 -54.16
C VAL A 426 14.59 16.17 -53.90
N ALA A 427 14.78 15.83 -52.63
CA ALA A 427 15.19 14.50 -52.21
C ALA A 427 14.13 13.94 -51.27
N TYR A 428 13.87 12.65 -51.45
CA TYR A 428 12.93 11.87 -50.64
C TYR A 428 13.77 10.92 -49.79
N LEU A 429 13.87 11.25 -48.50
CA LEU A 429 14.45 10.36 -47.49
C LEU A 429 13.31 9.67 -46.77
N ARG A 430 13.38 8.36 -46.51
CA ARG A 430 12.34 7.68 -45.73
C ARG A 430 12.20 8.31 -44.36
N ALA A 431 10.97 8.46 -43.90
CA ALA A 431 10.63 8.82 -42.53
C ALA A 431 10.46 7.54 -41.68
N SER A 432 10.26 7.71 -40.37
CA SER A 432 9.90 6.61 -39.48
C SER A 432 8.54 5.98 -39.82
N ASP A 433 7.65 6.69 -40.52
CA ASP A 433 6.36 6.17 -40.99
C ASP A 433 6.45 5.28 -42.23
N TRP A 434 7.62 5.13 -42.81
CA TRP A 434 7.78 4.18 -43.90
C TRP A 434 7.47 2.75 -43.45
N THR A 435 6.79 1.99 -44.31
CA THR A 435 6.28 0.65 -43.99
C THR A 435 7.38 -0.39 -43.85
N THR A 436 8.50 -0.24 -44.57
CA THR A 436 9.65 -1.15 -44.50
C THR A 436 10.62 -0.70 -43.40
N ALA A 437 10.65 -1.43 -42.28
CA ALA A 437 11.46 -1.08 -41.11
C ALA A 437 12.96 -0.95 -41.41
N THR A 438 13.49 -1.80 -42.30
CA THR A 438 14.90 -1.80 -42.70
C THR A 438 15.32 -0.61 -43.56
N GLU A 439 14.37 0.23 -44.01
CA GLU A 439 14.64 1.46 -44.75
C GLU A 439 14.40 2.73 -43.91
N ARG A 440 13.99 2.61 -42.64
CA ARG A 440 13.73 3.77 -41.76
C ARG A 440 15.04 4.40 -41.27
N PRO A 441 15.08 5.72 -40.99
CA PRO A 441 16.30 6.37 -40.50
C PRO A 441 16.83 5.82 -39.19
N ARG A 442 18.15 5.90 -39.01
CA ARG A 442 18.85 5.47 -37.80
C ARG A 442 20.03 6.36 -37.46
N LEU A 443 20.32 6.46 -36.16
CA LEU A 443 21.52 7.07 -35.63
C LEU A 443 22.47 5.98 -35.14
N VAL A 444 23.69 5.96 -35.69
CA VAL A 444 24.72 4.97 -35.36
C VAL A 444 25.80 5.67 -34.54
N ILE A 445 26.10 5.15 -33.35
CA ILE A 445 27.02 5.78 -32.39
C ILE A 445 28.07 4.76 -31.97
N ASP A 446 29.34 5.08 -32.21
CA ASP A 446 30.46 4.33 -31.63
C ASP A 446 30.88 5.03 -30.35
N TYR A 447 30.92 4.27 -29.26
CA TYR A 447 31.28 4.79 -27.96
C TYR A 447 32.08 3.77 -27.17
N THR A 448 32.80 4.28 -26.17
CA THR A 448 33.37 3.46 -25.10
C THR A 448 32.69 3.87 -23.79
N THR A 449 32.50 2.93 -22.88
CA THR A 449 32.12 3.26 -21.51
C THR A 449 33.38 3.59 -20.72
N GLY A 450 33.34 4.66 -19.93
CA GLY A 450 34.36 4.90 -18.91
C GLY A 450 34.37 3.80 -17.84
N PRO A 451 35.32 3.83 -16.90
CA PRO A 451 35.34 2.91 -15.77
C PRO A 451 34.00 2.93 -15.02
N ASN A 452 33.40 1.78 -14.77
CA ASN A 452 32.14 1.69 -14.04
C ASN A 452 32.05 0.45 -13.14
N ILE A 453 31.16 0.55 -12.17
CA ILE A 453 30.74 -0.56 -11.30
C ILE A 453 29.26 -0.81 -11.59
N THR A 454 28.85 -2.06 -11.63
CA THR A 454 27.44 -2.45 -11.80
C THR A 454 27.04 -3.44 -10.72
N THR A 455 25.81 -3.31 -10.22
CA THR A 455 25.18 -4.26 -9.30
C THR A 455 23.96 -4.89 -9.96
N SER A 456 23.64 -6.15 -9.64
CA SER A 456 22.46 -6.83 -10.22
C SER A 456 21.11 -6.33 -9.67
N VAL A 457 21.13 -5.52 -8.60
CA VAL A 457 19.95 -4.92 -7.98
C VAL A 457 20.25 -3.46 -7.61
N THR A 458 19.22 -2.65 -7.49
CA THR A 458 19.28 -1.28 -6.95
C THR A 458 18.82 -1.20 -5.51
N SER A 459 18.11 -2.22 -5.01
CA SER A 459 17.68 -2.31 -3.62
C SER A 459 17.63 -3.75 -3.07
N LEU A 460 17.67 -3.87 -1.74
CA LEU A 460 17.58 -5.12 -0.99
C LEU A 460 16.64 -4.98 0.21
N ASN A 461 15.69 -5.91 0.32
CA ASN A 461 14.91 -6.09 1.54
C ASN A 461 15.56 -7.19 2.39
N LEU A 462 16.21 -6.79 3.48
CA LEU A 462 16.88 -7.70 4.42
C LEU A 462 15.90 -8.37 5.41
N GLY A 463 14.60 -8.06 5.31
CA GLY A 463 13.53 -8.66 6.09
C GLY A 463 13.55 -8.25 7.56
N THR A 464 13.11 -9.16 8.41
CA THR A 464 13.02 -8.97 9.86
C THR A 464 13.89 -9.96 10.61
N THR A 465 14.54 -9.54 11.68
CA THR A 465 15.26 -10.46 12.59
C THR A 465 15.03 -10.10 14.06
N PRO A 466 14.91 -11.07 14.98
CA PRO A 466 14.93 -10.77 16.41
C PRO A 466 16.25 -10.18 16.88
N GLN A 467 16.20 -9.34 17.92
CA GLN A 467 17.39 -8.82 18.57
C GLN A 467 18.32 -9.96 19.03
N GLY A 468 19.62 -9.79 18.81
CA GLY A 468 20.66 -10.75 19.16
C GLY A 468 20.85 -11.88 18.14
N THR A 469 20.03 -11.94 17.09
CA THR A 469 20.13 -12.95 16.02
C THR A 469 20.43 -12.27 14.69
N PRO A 470 21.51 -12.65 13.98
CA PRO A 470 21.76 -12.18 12.63
C PRO A 470 20.59 -12.54 11.70
N GLY A 471 20.21 -11.62 10.82
CA GLY A 471 19.11 -11.84 9.89
C GLY A 471 19.42 -12.87 8.80
N SER A 472 18.38 -13.24 8.06
CA SER A 472 18.52 -14.05 6.84
C SER A 472 19.42 -13.36 5.82
N VAL A 473 20.21 -14.15 5.11
CA VAL A 473 21.14 -13.66 4.09
C VAL A 473 20.36 -13.34 2.82
N GLN A 474 20.54 -12.12 2.33
CA GLN A 474 20.22 -11.74 0.96
C GLN A 474 21.51 -11.57 0.18
N ASN A 475 21.48 -11.74 -1.14
CA ASN A 475 22.67 -11.56 -1.95
C ASN A 475 22.37 -10.82 -3.25
N TYR A 476 23.42 -10.26 -3.82
CA TYR A 476 23.43 -9.63 -5.14
C TYR A 476 24.81 -9.79 -5.76
N THR A 477 24.94 -9.54 -7.06
CA THR A 477 26.24 -9.56 -7.73
C THR A 477 26.74 -8.15 -8.01
N VAL A 478 28.07 -8.01 -7.98
CA VAL A 478 28.78 -6.79 -8.35
C VAL A 478 29.88 -7.11 -9.37
N SER A 479 30.01 -6.25 -10.38
CA SER A 479 31.05 -6.33 -11.41
C SER A 479 31.70 -4.96 -11.59
N GLY A 480 32.97 -4.96 -11.97
CA GLY A 480 33.70 -3.75 -12.34
C GLY A 480 34.21 -3.86 -13.76
N PHE A 481 34.19 -2.74 -14.47
CA PHE A 481 34.66 -2.63 -15.83
C PHE A 481 35.63 -1.46 -15.93
N GLN A 482 36.81 -1.72 -16.50
CA GLN A 482 37.94 -0.80 -16.62
C GLN A 482 38.31 -0.06 -15.31
N THR A 483 38.07 -0.69 -14.16
CA THR A 483 38.39 -0.11 -12.85
C THR A 483 39.90 0.11 -12.73
N THR A 484 40.33 1.30 -12.30
CA THR A 484 41.78 1.61 -12.17
C THR A 484 42.31 1.46 -10.75
N ALA A 485 41.41 1.28 -9.78
CA ALA A 485 41.71 1.08 -8.38
C ALA A 485 40.76 0.05 -7.75
N ALA A 486 41.14 -0.44 -6.57
CA ALA A 486 40.30 -1.33 -5.78
C ALA A 486 38.91 -0.71 -5.51
N THR A 487 37.89 -1.55 -5.40
CA THR A 487 36.54 -1.14 -5.06
C THR A 487 36.25 -1.44 -3.59
N THR A 488 35.90 -0.41 -2.82
CA THR A 488 35.45 -0.54 -1.44
C THR A 488 33.93 -0.62 -1.41
N ILE A 489 33.41 -1.66 -0.75
CA ILE A 489 31.99 -1.84 -0.47
C ILE A 489 31.78 -1.55 1.01
N THR A 490 30.84 -0.67 1.34
CA THR A 490 30.56 -0.26 2.73
C THR A 490 29.07 -0.38 3.01
N ALA A 491 28.72 -1.13 4.04
CA ALA A 491 27.34 -1.28 4.51
C ALA A 491 26.95 -0.16 5.49
N PRO A 492 25.67 0.23 5.56
CA PRO A 492 25.20 1.16 6.57
C PRO A 492 25.17 0.50 7.96
N SER A 493 25.05 1.32 9.02
CA SER A 493 24.92 0.84 10.39
C SER A 493 23.74 -0.14 10.54
N GLY A 494 23.95 -1.25 11.24
CA GLY A 494 22.95 -2.31 11.42
C GLY A 494 22.95 -3.39 10.32
N VAL A 495 23.74 -3.21 9.27
CA VAL A 495 23.94 -4.19 8.18
C VAL A 495 25.41 -4.62 8.14
N GLU A 496 25.63 -5.90 7.86
CA GLU A 496 26.95 -6.43 7.60
C GLU A 496 26.98 -7.19 6.27
N ILE A 497 28.14 -7.18 5.62
CA ILE A 497 28.35 -7.73 4.28
C ILE A 497 29.58 -8.62 4.23
N LYS A 498 29.61 -9.52 3.25
CA LYS A 498 30.81 -10.26 2.85
C LYS A 498 30.75 -10.65 1.38
N LEU A 499 31.88 -11.01 0.78
CA LEU A 499 31.85 -11.83 -0.43
C LEU A 499 31.34 -13.23 -0.06
N SER A 500 30.50 -13.86 -0.88
CA SER A 500 29.97 -15.19 -0.55
C SER A 500 31.06 -16.26 -0.39
N THR A 501 32.20 -16.06 -1.04
CA THR A 501 33.42 -16.89 -0.91
C THR A 501 34.22 -16.63 0.37
N ALA A 502 33.90 -15.59 1.14
CA ALA A 502 34.58 -15.22 2.37
C ALA A 502 33.93 -15.84 3.63
N GLY A 503 34.74 -16.03 4.68
CA GLY A 503 34.32 -16.68 5.93
C GLY A 503 33.67 -15.75 6.97
N SER A 504 33.86 -14.43 6.89
CA SER A 504 33.41 -13.50 7.94
C SER A 504 32.69 -12.28 7.35
N TYR A 505 31.67 -11.80 8.07
CA TYR A 505 30.95 -10.56 7.78
C TYR A 505 31.68 -9.34 8.35
N SER A 506 31.52 -8.20 7.69
CA SER A 506 32.14 -6.92 8.05
C SER A 506 31.23 -5.75 7.65
N GLY A 507 31.41 -4.57 8.26
CA GLY A 507 30.77 -3.33 7.80
C GLY A 507 31.38 -2.79 6.49
N SER A 508 32.56 -3.27 6.11
CA SER A 508 33.18 -2.94 4.83
C SER A 508 34.10 -4.05 4.32
N ILE A 509 34.10 -4.25 3.00
CA ILE A 509 34.95 -5.21 2.28
C ILE A 509 35.60 -4.52 1.08
N ASN A 510 36.73 -5.05 0.61
CA ASN A 510 37.44 -4.55 -0.57
C ASN A 510 37.55 -5.63 -1.64
N ILE A 511 37.33 -5.23 -2.90
CA ILE A 511 37.66 -6.00 -4.10
C ILE A 511 38.92 -5.38 -4.69
N SER A 512 40.04 -6.09 -4.65
CA SER A 512 41.35 -5.58 -5.08
C SER A 512 41.60 -5.69 -6.58
N ASN A 513 40.74 -6.39 -7.33
CA ASN A 513 40.84 -6.51 -8.78
C ASN A 513 40.70 -5.13 -9.45
N THR A 514 41.49 -4.94 -10.51
CA THR A 514 41.40 -3.80 -11.44
C THR A 514 41.13 -4.31 -12.85
N GLY A 515 40.82 -3.41 -13.80
CA GLY A 515 40.34 -3.75 -15.13
C GLY A 515 38.90 -4.27 -15.07
N ASN A 516 38.65 -5.36 -15.79
CA ASN A 516 37.35 -6.03 -15.85
C ASN A 516 37.33 -7.21 -14.88
N TRP A 517 36.35 -7.25 -13.98
CA TRP A 517 36.20 -8.31 -12.99
C TRP A 517 34.74 -8.54 -12.60
N GLY A 518 34.48 -9.66 -11.95
CA GLY A 518 33.15 -10.11 -11.56
C GLY A 518 32.48 -11.01 -12.62
N PRO A 519 31.20 -11.38 -12.40
CA PRO A 519 30.38 -11.01 -11.24
C PRO A 519 30.88 -11.69 -9.96
N PHE A 520 31.01 -10.91 -8.88
CA PHE A 520 31.22 -11.44 -7.53
C PHE A 520 29.93 -11.31 -6.74
N THR A 521 29.58 -12.35 -5.97
CA THR A 521 28.40 -12.34 -5.12
C THR A 521 28.73 -11.72 -3.76
N VAL A 522 27.90 -10.76 -3.35
CA VAL A 522 27.94 -10.10 -2.04
C VAL A 522 26.74 -10.57 -1.24
N ASP A 523 27.02 -11.15 -0.07
CA ASP A 523 26.02 -11.52 0.93
C ASP A 523 25.83 -10.34 1.88
N ALA A 524 24.58 -9.95 2.13
CA ALA A 524 24.18 -8.90 3.06
C ALA A 524 23.13 -9.42 4.04
N ARG A 525 23.24 -9.03 5.32
CA ARG A 525 22.23 -9.34 6.35
C ARG A 525 22.19 -8.29 7.45
N LEU A 526 21.10 -8.28 8.21
CA LEU A 526 21.00 -7.51 9.44
C LEU A 526 21.93 -8.09 10.52
N ILE A 527 22.60 -7.22 11.28
CA ILE A 527 23.40 -7.62 12.46
C ILE A 527 22.48 -8.08 13.60
N GLY A 528 21.30 -7.46 13.73
CA GLY A 528 20.33 -7.78 14.79
C GLY A 528 20.65 -7.18 16.16
N SER A 529 21.53 -6.18 16.28
CA SER A 529 21.98 -5.67 17.58
C SER A 529 20.95 -4.81 18.33
N THR A 530 20.27 -3.90 17.62
CA THR A 530 19.41 -2.86 18.21
C THR A 530 18.02 -2.92 17.59
N PRO A 531 16.95 -3.04 18.38
CA PRO A 531 15.57 -3.01 17.87
C PRO A 531 15.24 -1.73 17.13
N GLY A 532 14.46 -1.84 16.05
CA GLY A 532 14.03 -0.71 15.22
C GLY A 532 14.19 -0.95 13.72
N SER A 533 13.83 0.05 12.93
CA SER A 533 14.07 0.05 11.48
C SER A 533 15.54 0.30 11.17
N VAL A 534 16.06 -0.45 10.20
CA VAL A 534 17.38 -0.26 9.62
C VAL A 534 17.19 0.15 8.17
N SER A 535 17.77 1.28 7.77
CA SER A 535 17.76 1.76 6.39
C SER A 535 19.05 2.49 6.04
N GLY A 536 19.44 2.44 4.76
CA GLY A 536 20.63 3.11 4.26
C GLY A 536 21.08 2.53 2.91
N ASN A 537 22.25 2.92 2.45
CA ASN A 537 22.83 2.42 1.20
C ASN A 537 24.07 1.58 1.49
N ILE A 538 24.15 0.41 0.85
CA ILE A 538 25.42 -0.29 0.65
C ILE A 538 26.13 0.41 -0.52
N THR A 539 27.24 1.08 -0.24
CA THR A 539 27.95 1.94 -1.20
C THR A 539 29.12 1.21 -1.84
N HIS A 540 29.33 1.37 -3.14
CA HIS A 540 30.44 0.80 -3.91
C HIS A 540 31.26 1.93 -4.50
N ALA A 541 32.47 2.14 -3.97
CA ALA A 541 33.32 3.27 -4.35
C ALA A 541 34.66 2.77 -4.92
N SER A 542 35.10 3.37 -6.02
CA SER A 542 36.43 3.21 -6.61
C SER A 542 36.88 4.53 -7.23
N THR A 543 38.20 4.72 -7.37
CA THR A 543 38.76 5.97 -7.89
C THR A 543 38.33 6.21 -9.34
N GLY A 544 37.82 7.41 -9.64
CA GLY A 544 37.37 7.78 -10.99
C GLY A 544 36.01 7.21 -11.39
N ILE A 545 35.27 6.59 -10.47
CA ILE A 545 33.93 6.03 -10.69
C ILE A 545 32.94 6.70 -9.74
N THR A 546 31.78 7.13 -10.25
CA THR A 546 30.67 7.61 -9.41
C THR A 546 30.19 6.47 -8.50
N THR A 547 30.10 6.72 -7.19
CA THR A 547 29.68 5.72 -6.20
C THR A 547 28.32 5.10 -6.58
N VAL A 548 28.27 3.76 -6.61
CA VAL A 548 27.05 3.01 -6.87
C VAL A 548 26.40 2.58 -5.56
N ASN A 549 25.11 2.84 -5.41
CA ASN A 549 24.35 2.56 -4.20
C ASN A 549 23.38 1.40 -4.42
N VAL A 550 23.36 0.47 -3.48
CA VAL A 550 22.26 -0.49 -3.31
C VAL A 550 21.52 -0.09 -2.04
N ALA A 551 20.30 0.42 -2.19
CA ALA A 551 19.47 0.78 -1.03
C ALA A 551 19.10 -0.48 -0.26
N CYS A 552 19.19 -0.48 1.07
CA CYS A 552 18.79 -1.62 1.87
C CYS A 552 17.88 -1.19 3.02
N SER A 553 16.93 -2.06 3.34
CA SER A 553 16.01 -1.88 4.46
C SER A 553 15.78 -3.19 5.21
N GLY A 554 15.53 -3.10 6.51
CA GLY A 554 15.09 -4.22 7.33
C GLY A 554 14.58 -3.75 8.69
N THR A 555 14.16 -4.68 9.53
CA THR A 555 13.69 -4.37 10.90
C THR A 555 14.26 -5.37 11.90
N VAL A 556 14.78 -4.86 13.01
CA VAL A 556 15.15 -5.69 14.16
C VAL A 556 14.02 -5.64 15.17
N THR A 557 13.43 -6.79 15.50
CA THR A 557 12.36 -6.87 16.50
C THR A 557 12.94 -7.02 17.90
N GLY A 558 12.48 -6.20 18.84
CA GLY A 558 12.87 -6.30 20.25
C GLY A 558 12.13 -7.42 20.98
N PRO A 559 12.56 -7.77 22.20
CA PRO A 559 11.81 -8.70 23.06
C PRO A 559 10.41 -8.16 23.36
N THR A 560 9.44 -9.07 23.57
CA THR A 560 8.06 -8.70 23.90
C THR A 560 7.58 -9.41 25.16
N LEU A 561 6.82 -8.68 25.98
CA LEU A 561 6.11 -9.19 27.15
C LEU A 561 4.61 -8.98 26.94
N THR A 562 3.82 -10.01 27.18
CA THR A 562 2.36 -9.94 27.07
C THR A 562 1.68 -10.54 28.30
N THR A 563 0.53 -10.01 28.65
CA THR A 563 -0.34 -10.51 29.73
C THR A 563 -1.70 -10.90 29.16
N SER A 564 -2.36 -11.91 29.74
CA SER A 564 -3.67 -12.39 29.25
C SER A 564 -4.83 -11.43 29.51
N VAL A 565 -4.65 -10.46 30.42
CA VAL A 565 -5.63 -9.45 30.79
C VAL A 565 -4.95 -8.10 30.96
N ALA A 566 -5.72 -7.01 30.84
CA ALA A 566 -5.28 -5.65 31.15
C ALA A 566 -5.63 -5.23 32.59
N SER A 567 -6.58 -5.90 33.24
CA SER A 567 -7.02 -5.60 34.60
C SER A 567 -7.48 -6.85 35.37
N LEU A 568 -7.48 -6.76 36.69
CA LEU A 568 -7.88 -7.83 37.60
C LEU A 568 -8.66 -7.27 38.80
N ASN A 569 -9.88 -7.76 39.01
CA ASN A 569 -10.68 -7.41 40.18
C ASN A 569 -10.44 -8.44 41.30
N LEU A 570 -9.77 -8.02 42.36
CA LEU A 570 -9.42 -8.84 43.52
C LEU A 570 -10.58 -9.01 44.53
N GLY A 571 -11.73 -8.38 44.27
CA GLY A 571 -12.92 -8.48 45.12
C GLY A 571 -12.78 -7.74 46.45
N SER A 572 -13.51 -8.21 47.46
CA SER A 572 -13.50 -7.66 48.82
C SER A 572 -12.96 -8.66 49.83
N THR A 573 -12.16 -8.21 50.80
CA THR A 573 -11.71 -9.03 51.92
C THR A 573 -11.89 -8.31 53.27
N PRO A 574 -12.27 -9.01 54.35
CA PRO A 574 -12.21 -8.49 55.71
C PRO A 574 -10.79 -8.04 56.11
N LEU A 575 -10.69 -6.98 56.92
CA LEU A 575 -9.43 -6.58 57.56
C LEU A 575 -8.77 -7.77 58.28
N GLY A 576 -7.46 -7.92 58.11
CA GLY A 576 -6.67 -8.98 58.75
C GLY A 576 -6.71 -10.33 58.01
N THR A 577 -7.50 -10.45 56.94
CA THR A 577 -7.62 -11.68 56.14
C THR A 577 -7.11 -11.45 54.72
N ALA A 578 -6.28 -12.36 54.21
CA ALA A 578 -5.85 -12.30 52.80
C ALA A 578 -7.06 -12.55 51.88
N GLY A 579 -7.15 -11.80 50.78
CA GLY A 579 -8.23 -11.97 49.81
C GLY A 579 -8.13 -13.28 49.03
N THR A 580 -9.21 -13.66 48.34
CA THR A 580 -9.19 -14.79 47.40
C THR A 580 -8.31 -14.45 46.19
N ALA A 581 -7.37 -15.34 45.86
CA ALA A 581 -6.46 -15.11 44.75
C ALA A 581 -7.17 -15.20 43.40
N GLN A 582 -6.91 -14.21 42.56
CA GLN A 582 -7.25 -14.20 41.14
C GLN A 582 -5.97 -14.49 40.33
N SER A 583 -6.08 -14.81 39.04
CA SER A 583 -4.90 -15.09 38.22
C SER A 583 -4.97 -14.52 36.81
N TYR A 584 -3.79 -14.40 36.22
CA TYR A 584 -3.58 -14.09 34.81
C TYR A 584 -2.32 -14.82 34.33
N THR A 585 -2.08 -14.88 33.02
CA THR A 585 -0.83 -15.42 32.47
C THR A 585 0.07 -14.33 31.89
N VAL A 586 1.38 -14.58 31.95
CA VAL A 586 2.42 -13.74 31.35
C VAL A 586 3.30 -14.60 30.42
N THR A 587 3.64 -14.04 29.27
CA THR A 587 4.49 -14.68 28.25
C THR A 587 5.59 -13.72 27.82
N GLY A 588 6.81 -14.23 27.69
CA GLY A 588 7.95 -13.48 27.16
C GLY A 588 8.46 -14.10 25.85
N SER A 589 8.73 -13.26 24.85
CA SER A 589 9.31 -13.70 23.58
C SER A 589 10.60 -12.93 23.27
N GLY A 590 11.63 -13.65 22.85
CA GLY A 590 12.94 -13.07 22.48
C GLY A 590 13.71 -12.48 23.65
N MET A 591 13.43 -12.89 24.88
CA MET A 591 13.94 -12.24 26.09
C MET A 591 15.45 -12.46 26.28
N SER A 592 16.25 -11.40 26.38
CA SER A 592 17.68 -11.48 26.67
C SER A 592 18.03 -11.25 28.14
N ASN A 593 17.04 -10.82 28.93
CA ASN A 593 17.18 -10.47 30.35
C ASN A 593 16.04 -11.09 31.16
N GLN A 594 16.23 -11.21 32.46
CA GLN A 594 15.17 -11.63 33.38
C GLN A 594 13.99 -10.64 33.37
N THR A 595 12.82 -11.11 33.77
CA THR A 595 11.62 -10.28 33.94
C THR A 595 11.28 -10.16 35.42
N VAL A 596 11.11 -8.93 35.90
CA VAL A 596 10.68 -8.63 37.27
C VAL A 596 9.22 -8.21 37.24
N ILE A 597 8.38 -8.93 37.97
CA ILE A 597 6.97 -8.63 38.14
C ILE A 597 6.79 -8.06 39.55
N THR A 598 6.18 -6.90 39.69
CA THR A 598 6.05 -6.20 40.98
C THR A 598 4.59 -5.84 41.23
N ALA A 599 4.07 -6.25 42.38
CA ALA A 599 2.73 -5.90 42.81
C ALA A 599 2.69 -4.47 43.39
N PRO A 600 1.56 -3.76 43.27
CA PRO A 600 1.39 -2.48 43.95
C PRO A 600 1.22 -2.68 45.47
N THR A 601 1.23 -1.58 46.21
CA THR A 601 0.96 -1.57 47.65
C THR A 601 -0.34 -2.32 47.97
N ASP A 602 -0.32 -3.09 49.06
CA ASP A 602 -1.45 -3.89 49.58
C ASP A 602 -1.92 -5.07 48.71
N VAL A 603 -1.20 -5.34 47.61
CA VAL A 603 -1.36 -6.55 46.79
C VAL A 603 -0.10 -7.39 46.89
N GLU A 604 -0.27 -8.71 46.88
CA GLU A 604 0.82 -9.68 46.80
C GLU A 604 0.57 -10.67 45.67
N ILE A 605 1.65 -11.18 45.08
CA ILE A 605 1.63 -12.06 43.90
C ILE A 605 2.40 -13.35 44.15
N SER A 606 2.02 -14.43 43.47
CA SER A 606 2.67 -15.74 43.53
C SER A 606 2.72 -16.42 42.15
N GLU A 607 3.86 -17.03 41.82
CA GLU A 607 3.99 -17.97 40.68
C GLU A 607 3.73 -19.43 41.11
N THR A 608 3.67 -19.70 42.42
CA THR A 608 3.64 -21.09 42.94
C THR A 608 2.23 -21.68 42.95
N SER A 609 1.27 -21.00 43.57
CA SER A 609 -0.12 -21.47 43.65
C SER A 609 -1.07 -20.35 44.10
N ALA A 610 -2.38 -20.63 44.06
CA ALA A 610 -3.42 -19.75 44.58
C ALA A 610 -3.40 -19.57 46.11
N THR A 611 -2.62 -20.37 46.84
CA THR A 611 -2.67 -20.45 48.33
C THR A 611 -1.34 -20.18 49.02
N ALA A 612 -0.20 -20.27 48.32
CA ALA A 612 1.13 -20.13 48.90
C ALA A 612 2.11 -19.37 47.97
N GLY A 613 3.25 -18.94 48.52
CA GLY A 613 4.32 -18.28 47.75
C GLY A 613 4.05 -16.82 47.42
N PHE A 614 3.14 -16.15 48.14
CA PHE A 614 2.83 -14.75 47.90
C PHE A 614 3.91 -13.81 48.45
N GLY A 615 4.26 -12.81 47.66
CA GLY A 615 5.19 -11.74 48.02
C GLY A 615 4.98 -10.49 47.16
N PRO A 616 5.79 -9.43 47.37
CA PRO A 616 5.64 -8.17 46.65
C PRO A 616 6.17 -8.23 45.19
N SER A 617 7.01 -9.22 44.88
CA SER A 617 7.62 -9.34 43.55
C SER A 617 7.97 -10.79 43.19
N ILE A 618 7.95 -11.09 41.89
CA ILE A 618 8.41 -12.35 41.29
C ILE A 618 9.52 -12.02 40.29
N THR A 619 10.56 -12.84 40.22
CA THR A 619 11.59 -12.75 39.18
C THR A 619 11.56 -14.00 38.32
N VAL A 620 11.26 -13.83 37.04
CA VAL A 620 11.32 -14.88 36.02
C VAL A 620 12.69 -14.84 35.36
N THR A 621 13.53 -15.83 35.64
CA THR A 621 14.96 -15.85 35.24
C THR A 621 15.22 -16.46 33.86
N THR A 622 14.20 -16.98 33.17
CA THR A 622 14.35 -17.62 31.86
C THR A 622 14.57 -16.60 30.75
N THR A 623 15.56 -16.85 29.89
CA THR A 623 15.81 -16.12 28.63
C THR A 623 15.21 -16.86 27.42
N GLY A 624 15.10 -16.20 26.28
CA GLY A 624 14.46 -16.71 25.07
C GLY A 624 12.94 -16.58 25.11
N ASN A 625 12.25 -17.52 24.47
CA ASN A 625 10.80 -17.62 24.53
C ASN A 625 10.38 -18.45 25.75
N TRP A 626 9.47 -17.93 26.57
CA TRP A 626 8.97 -18.62 27.75
C TRP A 626 7.51 -18.26 28.05
N GLY A 627 6.84 -19.13 28.80
CA GLY A 627 5.44 -18.99 29.17
C GLY A 627 4.48 -19.84 28.32
N PRO A 628 3.17 -19.70 28.50
CA PRO A 628 2.52 -18.83 29.49
C PRO A 628 2.80 -19.28 30.93
N LYS A 629 3.16 -18.35 31.81
CA LYS A 629 3.30 -18.58 33.26
C LYS A 629 2.12 -17.96 33.99
N THR A 630 1.49 -18.72 34.88
CA THR A 630 0.36 -18.23 35.68
C THR A 630 0.86 -17.42 36.87
N ILE A 631 0.35 -16.21 37.02
CA ILE A 631 0.60 -15.33 38.16
C ILE A 631 -0.70 -15.18 38.94
N TRP A 632 -0.66 -15.55 40.21
CA TRP A 632 -1.74 -15.35 41.17
C TRP A 632 -1.56 -14.02 41.86
N ALA A 633 -2.63 -13.24 42.03
CA ALA A 633 -2.62 -11.96 42.74
C ALA A 633 -3.78 -11.91 43.74
N ARG A 634 -3.53 -11.35 44.93
CA ARG A 634 -4.55 -11.15 45.97
C ARG A 634 -4.24 -9.93 46.83
N ILE A 635 -5.26 -9.44 47.54
CA ILE A 635 -5.09 -8.44 48.61
C ILE A 635 -4.34 -9.12 49.78
N LYS A 636 -3.24 -8.53 50.25
CA LYS A 636 -2.46 -9.08 51.37
C LYS A 636 -3.24 -8.95 52.68
N SER A 637 -3.05 -9.86 53.63
CA SER A 637 -3.81 -9.87 54.90
C SER A 637 -3.63 -8.63 55.77
N THR A 638 -2.52 -7.90 55.58
CA THR A 638 -2.18 -6.68 56.32
C THR A 638 -2.63 -5.39 55.63
N ALA A 639 -3.39 -5.48 54.52
CA ALA A 639 -3.94 -4.31 53.84
C ALA A 639 -4.90 -3.52 54.74
N GLY A 640 -4.82 -2.20 54.70
CA GLY A 640 -5.70 -1.31 55.48
C GLY A 640 -7.12 -1.23 54.90
N ILE A 641 -8.08 -0.81 55.73
CA ILE A 641 -9.48 -0.61 55.32
C ILE A 641 -9.55 0.43 54.19
N GLY A 642 -10.31 0.14 53.13
CA GLY A 642 -10.54 1.05 52.01
C GLY A 642 -10.41 0.39 50.64
N SER A 643 -10.35 1.22 49.60
CA SER A 643 -10.17 0.77 48.21
C SER A 643 -8.71 0.43 47.92
N ILE A 644 -8.49 -0.71 47.28
CA ILE A 644 -7.21 -1.12 46.71
C ILE A 644 -7.19 -0.74 45.23
N SER A 645 -6.13 -0.06 44.79
CA SER A 645 -5.89 0.25 43.38
C SER A 645 -4.39 0.33 43.07
N GLY A 646 -4.02 0.08 41.82
CA GLY A 646 -2.63 0.17 41.36
C GLY A 646 -2.38 -0.71 40.14
N ASN A 647 -1.12 -0.85 39.74
CA ASN A 647 -0.72 -1.71 38.63
C ASN A 647 0.28 -2.76 39.11
N ILE A 648 0.08 -4.02 38.70
CA ILE A 648 1.15 -5.01 38.67
C ILE A 648 1.99 -4.73 37.43
N THR A 649 3.27 -4.41 37.61
CA THR A 649 4.19 -4.00 36.54
C THR A 649 5.08 -5.15 36.11
N HIS A 650 5.40 -5.25 34.82
CA HIS A 650 6.26 -6.30 34.25
C HIS A 650 7.45 -5.64 33.55
N VAL A 651 8.64 -5.75 34.13
CA VAL A 651 9.83 -5.04 33.63
C VAL A 651 10.89 -6.04 33.18
N SER A 652 11.36 -5.86 31.94
CA SER A 652 12.56 -6.50 31.44
C SER A 652 13.28 -5.57 30.46
N THR A 653 14.61 -5.55 30.49
CA THR A 653 15.42 -4.66 29.65
C THR A 653 15.14 -4.91 28.16
N GLY A 654 14.77 -3.85 27.43
CA GLY A 654 14.52 -3.88 26.00
C GLY A 654 13.12 -4.36 25.60
N ALA A 655 12.31 -4.87 26.53
CA ALA A 655 10.93 -5.27 26.28
C ALA A 655 9.97 -4.13 26.62
N ASN A 656 8.89 -3.99 25.84
CA ASN A 656 7.80 -3.12 26.23
C ASN A 656 7.12 -3.70 27.48
N ALA A 657 6.95 -2.88 28.52
CA ALA A 657 6.47 -3.31 29.84
C ALA A 657 4.94 -3.23 29.95
N PRO A 658 4.20 -4.36 29.95
CA PRO A 658 2.76 -4.33 30.19
C PRO A 658 2.43 -4.07 31.66
N ASN A 659 1.31 -3.40 31.89
CA ASN A 659 0.71 -3.25 33.22
C ASN A 659 -0.60 -4.04 33.30
N VAL A 660 -0.83 -4.68 34.44
CA VAL A 660 -2.14 -5.24 34.80
C VAL A 660 -2.70 -4.40 35.95
N SER A 661 -3.74 -3.62 35.69
CA SER A 661 -4.36 -2.82 36.74
C SER A 661 -5.13 -3.70 37.71
N VAL A 662 -5.10 -3.39 39.01
CA VAL A 662 -5.80 -4.13 40.04
C VAL A 662 -6.78 -3.25 40.79
N SER A 663 -7.92 -3.82 41.16
CA SER A 663 -8.92 -3.16 42.00
C SER A 663 -9.41 -4.11 43.09
N GLY A 664 -9.78 -3.59 44.25
CA GLY A 664 -10.42 -4.37 45.30
C GLY A 664 -10.81 -3.51 46.50
N THR A 665 -11.34 -4.12 47.55
CA THR A 665 -11.69 -3.41 48.79
C THR A 665 -11.36 -4.23 50.04
N VAL A 666 -10.91 -3.55 51.08
CA VAL A 666 -10.78 -4.12 52.42
C VAL A 666 -11.92 -3.57 53.28
N THR A 667 -12.74 -4.45 53.82
CA THR A 667 -13.89 -4.09 54.66
C THR A 667 -13.52 -4.11 56.14
N GLY A 668 -13.95 -3.08 56.87
CA GLY A 668 -13.77 -2.96 58.32
C GLY A 668 -14.95 -3.51 59.12
N PRO A 669 -14.81 -3.60 60.46
CA PRO A 669 -15.90 -3.92 61.36
C PRO A 669 -17.06 -2.92 61.22
N THR A 670 -18.30 -3.41 61.20
CA THR A 670 -19.51 -2.57 61.16
C THR A 670 -20.52 -3.01 62.21
N LEU A 671 -21.20 -2.03 62.81
CA LEU A 671 -22.31 -2.23 63.73
C LEU A 671 -23.58 -1.64 63.12
N SER A 672 -24.71 -2.28 63.39
CA SER A 672 -26.03 -1.79 62.95
C SER A 672 -27.09 -2.13 63.98
N THR A 673 -28.06 -1.23 64.16
CA THR A 673 -29.25 -1.44 65.00
C THR A 673 -30.52 -1.41 64.14
N SER A 674 -31.60 -2.07 64.57
CA SER A 674 -32.88 -2.07 63.84
C SER A 674 -33.63 -0.74 63.85
N THR A 675 -33.25 0.18 64.73
CA THR A 675 -33.82 1.53 64.84
C THR A 675 -32.75 2.52 65.32
N GLY A 676 -32.94 3.81 65.02
CA GLY A 676 -32.14 4.91 65.56
C GLY A 676 -32.74 5.55 66.82
N SER A 677 -33.99 5.24 67.18
CA SER A 677 -34.67 5.78 68.36
C SER A 677 -35.62 4.80 69.02
N LEU A 678 -35.80 4.91 70.33
CA LEU A 678 -36.65 4.04 71.14
C LEU A 678 -37.47 4.85 72.16
N ALA A 679 -38.79 4.80 72.06
CA ALA A 679 -39.68 5.40 73.05
C ALA A 679 -39.91 4.41 74.20
N LEU A 680 -39.46 4.77 75.41
CA LEU A 680 -39.57 3.95 76.62
C LEU A 680 -40.92 4.15 77.35
N GLY A 681 -41.77 5.04 76.85
CA GLY A 681 -43.07 5.35 77.43
C GLY A 681 -42.98 6.16 78.72
N SER A 682 -43.99 6.00 79.59
CA SER A 682 -44.07 6.69 80.89
C SER A 682 -44.15 5.70 82.04
N THR A 683 -43.58 6.06 83.18
CA THR A 683 -43.71 5.33 84.45
C THR A 683 -43.92 6.31 85.61
N TYR A 684 -44.22 5.82 86.81
CA TYR A 684 -44.25 6.62 88.04
C TYR A 684 -42.99 6.39 88.86
N LEU A 685 -42.67 7.31 89.80
CA LEU A 685 -41.59 7.12 90.76
C LEU A 685 -41.66 5.73 91.41
N THR A 686 -40.49 5.11 91.63
CA THR A 686 -40.32 3.75 92.20
C THR A 686 -40.69 2.58 91.28
N TYR A 687 -41.26 2.82 90.10
CA TYR A 687 -41.61 1.78 89.12
C TYR A 687 -40.73 1.84 87.87
N ALA A 688 -40.24 0.70 87.42
CA ALA A 688 -39.61 0.60 86.10
C ALA A 688 -40.68 0.66 85.01
N SER A 689 -40.37 1.25 83.85
CA SER A 689 -41.29 1.21 82.71
C SER A 689 -41.41 -0.20 82.14
N THR A 690 -42.42 -0.44 81.31
CA THR A 690 -42.45 -1.62 80.45
C THR A 690 -41.23 -1.60 79.52
N ALA A 691 -40.60 -2.75 79.33
CA ALA A 691 -39.44 -2.85 78.46
C ALA A 691 -39.84 -2.87 76.99
N VAL A 692 -39.13 -2.10 76.18
CA VAL A 692 -39.21 -2.10 74.72
C VAL A 692 -37.90 -2.64 74.18
N ASN A 693 -37.88 -3.21 72.98
CA ASN A 693 -36.66 -3.80 72.41
C ASN A 693 -36.31 -3.24 71.04
N TYR A 694 -35.05 -3.47 70.66
CA TYR A 694 -34.51 -3.33 69.32
C TYR A 694 -33.49 -4.45 69.10
N THR A 695 -32.99 -4.62 67.87
CA THR A 695 -31.92 -5.58 67.59
C THR A 695 -30.62 -4.90 67.21
N VAL A 696 -29.50 -5.56 67.50
CA VAL A 696 -28.15 -5.16 67.12
C VAL A 696 -27.46 -6.31 66.37
N SER A 697 -26.71 -5.97 65.33
CA SER A 697 -25.88 -6.90 64.55
C SER A 697 -24.49 -6.31 64.36
N GLY A 698 -23.49 -7.18 64.26
CA GLY A 698 -22.12 -6.83 63.93
C GLY A 698 -21.61 -7.63 62.72
N SER A 699 -20.78 -7.02 61.89
CA SER A 699 -20.12 -7.68 60.76
C SER A 699 -18.63 -7.43 60.81
N VAL A 700 -17.82 -8.47 60.53
CA VAL A 700 -16.35 -8.40 60.55
C VAL A 700 -15.80 -7.96 61.92
N MET A 701 -16.44 -8.40 63.01
CA MET A 701 -16.07 -7.96 64.36
C MET A 701 -14.84 -8.72 64.87
N SER A 702 -13.80 -8.00 65.30
CA SER A 702 -12.59 -8.59 65.89
C SER A 702 -12.56 -8.52 67.42
N ASN A 703 -13.47 -7.75 68.02
CA ASN A 703 -13.55 -7.50 69.44
C ASN A 703 -15.01 -7.52 69.92
N GLN A 704 -15.21 -7.60 71.23
CA GLN A 704 -16.53 -7.51 71.83
C GLN A 704 -17.19 -6.16 71.52
N THR A 705 -18.53 -6.15 71.53
CA THR A 705 -19.33 -4.92 71.47
C THR A 705 -19.90 -4.62 72.84
N VAL A 706 -19.61 -3.42 73.35
CA VAL A 706 -20.14 -2.91 74.61
C VAL A 706 -21.29 -1.96 74.31
N ILE A 707 -22.45 -2.28 74.87
CA ILE A 707 -23.68 -1.51 74.76
C ILE A 707 -23.89 -0.83 76.11
N THR A 708 -24.01 0.49 76.15
CA THR A 708 -24.14 1.26 77.39
C THR A 708 -25.41 2.10 77.35
N ALA A 709 -26.24 1.96 78.37
CA ALA A 709 -27.45 2.77 78.52
C ALA A 709 -27.11 4.16 79.09
N PRO A 710 -27.89 5.20 78.76
CA PRO A 710 -27.74 6.51 79.38
C PRO A 710 -28.26 6.49 80.83
N ALA A 711 -27.99 7.56 81.58
CA ALA A 711 -28.50 7.70 82.93
C ALA A 711 -30.02 7.49 82.97
N ASN A 712 -30.49 6.80 84.02
CA ASN A 712 -31.90 6.49 84.26
C ASN A 712 -32.56 5.48 83.30
N VAL A 713 -31.79 4.89 82.40
CA VAL A 713 -32.21 3.76 81.54
C VAL A 713 -31.37 2.54 81.87
N GLU A 714 -31.98 1.37 81.81
CA GLU A 714 -31.31 0.08 81.97
C GLU A 714 -31.66 -0.84 80.79
N ILE A 715 -30.72 -1.70 80.43
CA ILE A 715 -30.79 -2.58 79.26
C ILE A 715 -30.53 -4.04 79.64
N SER A 716 -31.06 -4.98 78.84
CA SER A 716 -30.92 -6.43 79.04
C SER A 716 -30.86 -7.18 77.71
N GLU A 717 -29.94 -8.16 77.59
CA GLU A 717 -29.96 -9.18 76.51
C GLU A 717 -30.77 -10.42 76.92
N THR A 718 -31.12 -10.57 78.20
CA THR A 718 -31.74 -11.80 78.73
C THR A 718 -33.23 -11.90 78.42
N SER A 719 -34.03 -10.91 78.82
CA SER A 719 -35.48 -10.90 78.59
C SER A 719 -36.10 -9.53 78.89
N ALA A 720 -37.40 -9.38 78.60
CA ALA A 720 -38.18 -8.18 78.92
C ALA A 720 -38.35 -7.92 80.44
N THR A 721 -38.07 -8.91 81.30
CA THR A 721 -38.38 -8.86 82.74
C THR A 721 -37.17 -9.03 83.66
N ALA A 722 -36.04 -9.52 83.17
CA ALA A 722 -34.85 -9.81 83.98
C ALA A 722 -33.54 -9.42 83.27
N GLY A 723 -32.44 -9.35 84.02
CA GLY A 723 -31.10 -9.08 83.48
C GLY A 723 -30.81 -7.62 83.15
N PHE A 724 -31.58 -6.68 83.69
CA PHE A 724 -31.39 -5.26 83.44
C PHE A 724 -30.18 -4.70 84.21
N GLY A 725 -29.37 -3.93 83.50
CA GLY A 725 -28.22 -3.21 84.05
C GLY A 725 -27.82 -2.03 83.16
N PRO A 726 -26.76 -1.28 83.54
CA PRO A 726 -26.30 -0.12 82.78
C PRO A 726 -25.57 -0.49 81.48
N THR A 727 -25.09 -1.74 81.36
CA THR A 727 -24.27 -2.20 80.23
C THR A 727 -24.60 -3.64 79.84
N VAL A 728 -24.55 -3.94 78.54
CA VAL A 728 -24.57 -5.29 77.96
C VAL A 728 -23.31 -5.47 77.12
N THR A 729 -22.68 -6.64 77.20
CA THR A 729 -21.48 -6.96 76.41
C THR A 729 -21.76 -8.15 75.50
N VAL A 730 -21.65 -7.95 74.19
CA VAL A 730 -21.73 -9.00 73.19
C VAL A 730 -20.31 -9.45 72.83
N THR A 731 -19.92 -10.67 73.22
CA THR A 731 -18.55 -11.19 73.10
C THR A 731 -18.25 -11.93 71.79
N THR A 732 -19.22 -12.06 70.89
CA THR A 732 -19.05 -12.77 69.61
C THR A 732 -18.16 -11.98 68.64
N THR A 733 -17.19 -12.65 68.04
CA THR A 733 -16.37 -12.15 66.91
C THR A 733 -16.92 -12.66 65.57
N GLY A 734 -16.46 -12.10 64.45
CA GLY A 734 -16.99 -12.38 63.12
C GLY A 734 -18.29 -11.64 62.85
N SER A 735 -19.12 -12.18 61.97
CA SER A 735 -20.47 -11.66 61.70
C SER A 735 -21.49 -12.34 62.61
N TRP A 736 -22.29 -11.55 63.32
CA TRP A 736 -23.24 -12.03 64.32
C TRP A 736 -24.49 -11.14 64.39
N GLY A 737 -25.55 -11.69 64.98
CA GLY A 737 -26.85 -11.04 65.13
C GLY A 737 -27.90 -11.52 64.12
N PRO A 738 -29.12 -10.96 64.14
CA PRO A 738 -29.58 -9.94 65.08
C PRO A 738 -29.72 -10.46 66.52
N LYS A 739 -29.22 -9.71 67.50
CA LYS A 739 -29.41 -9.95 68.94
C LYS A 739 -30.40 -8.94 69.51
N THR A 740 -31.36 -9.39 70.30
CA THR A 740 -32.38 -8.53 70.90
C THR A 740 -31.86 -7.86 72.16
N ILE A 741 -32.00 -6.54 72.25
CA ILE A 741 -31.70 -5.73 73.42
C ILE A 741 -32.99 -5.10 73.92
N TRP A 742 -33.37 -5.42 75.16
CA TRP A 742 -34.47 -4.81 75.89
C TRP A 742 -33.98 -3.57 76.62
N ALA A 743 -34.77 -2.50 76.65
CA ALA A 743 -34.48 -1.25 77.34
C ALA A 743 -35.72 -0.75 78.07
N ARG A 744 -35.52 -0.17 79.27
CA ARG A 744 -36.59 0.45 80.07
C ARG A 744 -36.06 1.57 80.96
N ILE A 745 -36.96 2.42 81.46
CA ILE A 745 -36.65 3.39 82.51
C ILE A 745 -36.43 2.62 83.82
N LYS A 746 -35.34 2.89 84.54
CA LYS A 746 -35.02 2.23 85.82
C LYS A 746 -36.02 2.64 86.91
N SER A 747 -36.31 1.76 87.86
CA SER A 747 -37.33 2.00 88.90
C SER A 747 -37.05 3.19 89.82
N ASN A 748 -35.77 3.54 90.03
CA ASN A 748 -35.35 4.68 90.85
C ASN A 748 -34.97 5.92 90.02
N ALA A 749 -35.46 6.05 88.79
CA ALA A 749 -35.30 7.27 88.02
C ALA A 749 -36.06 8.45 88.69
N PRO A 750 -35.47 9.66 88.75
CA PRO A 750 -36.15 10.83 89.29
C PRO A 750 -37.29 11.26 88.36
N ALA A 751 -38.28 11.98 88.91
CA ALA A 751 -39.39 12.54 88.14
C ALA A 751 -38.88 13.53 87.07
N GLY A 752 -39.48 13.48 85.88
CA GLY A 752 -39.11 14.33 84.73
C GLY A 752 -38.90 13.55 83.43
N ALA A 753 -38.43 14.25 82.41
CA ALA A 753 -38.14 13.67 81.10
C ALA A 753 -36.87 12.80 81.13
N ILE A 754 -36.94 11.63 80.50
CA ILE A 754 -35.82 10.75 80.24
C ILE A 754 -35.36 10.95 78.80
N SER A 755 -34.07 11.23 78.63
CA SER A 755 -33.44 11.35 77.32
C SER A 755 -31.98 10.88 77.35
N GLY A 756 -31.41 10.57 76.20
CA GLY A 756 -30.02 10.15 76.05
C GLY A 756 -29.86 9.15 74.91
N ASN A 757 -28.68 8.53 74.80
CA ASN A 757 -28.40 7.51 73.79
C ASN A 757 -27.97 6.21 74.46
N ILE A 758 -28.53 5.09 74.01
CA ILE A 758 -27.90 3.78 74.19
C ILE A 758 -26.78 3.68 73.16
N THR A 759 -25.53 3.61 73.62
CA THR A 759 -24.33 3.69 72.77
C THR A 759 -23.74 2.29 72.55
N HIS A 760 -23.45 1.95 71.30
CA HIS A 760 -22.85 0.66 70.89
C HIS A 760 -21.43 0.90 70.42
N VAL A 761 -20.45 0.37 71.16
CA VAL A 761 -19.03 0.60 70.89
C VAL A 761 -18.35 -0.75 70.69
N SER A 762 -17.59 -0.87 69.60
CA SER A 762 -16.64 -1.95 69.40
C SER A 762 -15.40 -1.42 68.68
N SER A 763 -14.25 -2.01 68.96
CA SER A 763 -12.99 -1.58 68.36
C SER A 763 -13.01 -1.72 66.84
N GLY A 764 -12.69 -0.62 66.13
CA GLY A 764 -12.67 -0.58 64.67
C GLY A 764 -14.04 -0.37 63.98
N ALA A 765 -15.15 -0.45 64.72
CA ALA A 765 -16.48 -0.10 64.20
C ALA A 765 -16.83 1.35 64.56
N THR A 766 -17.61 2.02 63.70
CA THR A 766 -18.20 3.32 64.06
C THR A 766 -19.23 3.12 65.17
N THR A 767 -19.21 3.97 66.20
CA THR A 767 -20.19 3.92 67.29
C THR A 767 -21.60 4.15 66.76
N VAL A 768 -22.53 3.28 67.14
CA VAL A 768 -23.95 3.39 66.77
C VAL A 768 -24.77 3.79 67.99
N ASN A 769 -25.63 4.79 67.84
CA ASN A 769 -26.48 5.30 68.91
C ASN A 769 -27.95 5.00 68.64
N VAL A 770 -28.67 4.60 69.68
CA VAL A 770 -30.13 4.53 69.70
C VAL A 770 -30.62 5.56 70.72
N SER A 771 -31.24 6.65 70.26
CA SER A 771 -31.74 7.70 71.14
C SER A 771 -32.96 7.23 71.90
N VAL A 772 -33.05 7.50 73.19
CA VAL A 772 -34.18 7.11 74.04
C VAL A 772 -34.99 8.31 74.51
N SER A 773 -36.31 8.12 74.64
CA SER A 773 -37.22 9.13 75.21
C SER A 773 -38.25 8.49 76.13
N GLY A 774 -38.58 9.14 77.24
CA GLY A 774 -39.67 8.73 78.13
C GLY A 774 -39.93 9.73 79.24
N THR A 775 -40.86 9.42 80.15
CA THR A 775 -41.23 10.32 81.26
C THR A 775 -41.43 9.55 82.56
N VAL A 776 -40.90 10.08 83.66
CA VAL A 776 -41.23 9.63 85.01
C VAL A 776 -42.17 10.65 85.65
N ASN A 777 -43.40 10.24 85.93
CA ASN A 777 -44.43 11.07 86.55
C ASN A 777 -44.27 11.06 88.07
N ALA A 778 -44.41 12.24 88.70
CA ALA A 778 -44.56 12.33 90.14
C ALA A 778 -45.92 11.76 90.56
N PRO A 779 -46.01 11.07 91.71
CA PRO A 779 -47.30 10.63 92.24
C PRO A 779 -48.17 11.85 92.58
N THR A 780 -49.46 11.77 92.28
CA THR A 780 -50.42 12.82 92.61
C THR A 780 -51.43 12.30 93.62
N ILE A 781 -51.57 13.03 94.73
CA ILE A 781 -52.61 12.81 95.74
C ILE A 781 -53.67 13.88 95.52
N THR A 782 -54.87 13.48 95.13
CA THR A 782 -55.98 14.41 94.87
C THR A 782 -57.12 14.14 95.85
N PRO A 783 -57.39 15.04 96.81
CA PRO A 783 -58.58 14.92 97.65
C PRO A 783 -59.84 15.23 96.82
N SER A 784 -60.95 14.55 97.11
CA SER A 784 -62.23 14.75 96.41
C SER A 784 -62.86 16.12 96.64
N VAL A 785 -62.38 16.85 97.64
CA VAL A 785 -62.76 18.24 97.95
C VAL A 785 -61.51 19.03 98.37
N ALA A 786 -61.44 20.30 97.97
CA ALA A 786 -60.32 21.20 98.35
C ALA A 786 -60.44 21.74 99.78
N SER A 787 -61.63 21.71 100.37
CA SER A 787 -61.91 22.13 101.75
C SER A 787 -63.18 21.46 102.27
N LEU A 788 -63.23 21.12 103.56
CA LEU A 788 -64.42 20.61 104.23
C LEU A 788 -65.09 21.73 105.03
N ASN A 789 -66.37 21.97 104.78
CA ASN A 789 -67.20 22.80 105.64
C ASN A 789 -67.89 21.89 106.67
N LEU A 790 -67.48 22.01 107.93
CA LEU A 790 -68.00 21.20 109.03
C LEU A 790 -69.31 21.73 109.63
N GLY A 791 -69.84 22.84 109.11
CA GLY A 791 -71.06 23.48 109.60
C GLY A 791 -70.91 24.13 110.98
N LEU A 792 -72.04 24.50 111.58
CA LEU A 792 -72.12 25.04 112.94
C LEU A 792 -72.52 23.91 113.92
N THR A 793 -71.89 23.85 115.09
CA THR A 793 -72.27 22.94 116.18
C THR A 793 -72.45 23.71 117.50
N SER A 794 -73.29 23.18 118.38
CA SER A 794 -73.46 23.69 119.74
C SER A 794 -72.24 23.36 120.61
N ALA A 795 -71.91 24.23 121.55
CA ALA A 795 -70.80 24.02 122.47
C ALA A 795 -71.01 22.72 123.28
N GLY A 796 -70.01 21.82 123.25
CA GLY A 796 -70.04 20.53 123.93
C GLY A 796 -70.53 19.35 123.08
N THR A 797 -70.90 19.56 121.81
CA THR A 797 -71.34 18.50 120.87
C THR A 797 -70.52 18.49 119.58
N ALA A 798 -70.19 17.31 119.06
CA ALA A 798 -69.51 17.17 117.77
C ALA A 798 -70.42 17.59 116.60
N SER A 799 -69.84 18.17 115.54
CA SER A 799 -70.56 18.42 114.29
C SER A 799 -70.92 17.10 113.60
N THR A 800 -71.79 17.15 112.60
CA THR A 800 -72.04 15.99 111.73
C THR A 800 -70.75 15.57 111.03
N GLU A 801 -70.54 14.26 110.91
CA GLU A 801 -69.41 13.69 110.19
C GLU A 801 -69.45 14.14 108.72
N VAL A 802 -68.32 14.60 108.20
CA VAL A 802 -68.14 14.89 106.78
C VAL A 802 -66.94 14.09 106.29
N SER A 803 -67.17 13.24 105.30
CA SER A 803 -66.15 12.38 104.70
C SER A 803 -65.65 12.98 103.39
N TYR A 804 -64.38 12.74 103.07
CA TYR A 804 -63.83 12.94 101.74
C TYR A 804 -63.03 11.70 101.33
N THR A 805 -62.86 11.51 100.04
CA THR A 805 -62.00 10.45 99.49
C THR A 805 -60.71 11.07 99.00
N VAL A 806 -59.64 10.29 98.99
CA VAL A 806 -58.35 10.68 98.43
C VAL A 806 -58.04 9.69 97.32
N ASP A 807 -57.82 10.18 96.11
CA ASP A 807 -57.35 9.36 95.00
C ASP A 807 -55.84 9.53 94.84
N GLY A 808 -55.12 8.41 94.87
CA GLY A 808 -53.67 8.34 94.78
C GLY A 808 -53.26 7.71 93.46
N LEU A 809 -52.92 8.53 92.46
CA LEU A 809 -52.41 8.04 91.18
C LEU A 809 -50.89 7.91 91.26
N GLY A 810 -50.39 6.67 91.13
CA GLY A 810 -48.97 6.37 91.18
C GLY A 810 -48.36 6.33 92.59
N THR A 811 -49.18 6.36 93.64
CA THR A 811 -48.76 6.20 95.04
C THR A 811 -48.75 4.71 95.43
N SER A 812 -47.72 4.25 96.16
CA SER A 812 -47.77 2.95 96.83
C SER A 812 -48.65 3.04 98.07
N ALA A 813 -49.59 2.10 98.24
CA ALA A 813 -50.40 1.96 99.46
C ALA A 813 -49.53 1.64 100.70
#